data_AF-A0A4P9YWL3-F1
#
_entry.id   AF-A0A4P9YWL3-F1
#
_cell.length_a   1.000
_cell.length_b   1.000
_cell.length_c   1.000
_cell.angle_alpha   90.00
_cell.angle_beta   90.00
_cell.angle_gamma   90.00
#
_symmetry.space_group_name_H-M   'P 1'
#
loop_
_entity.id
_entity.type
_entity.pdbx_description
1 polymer ?
#
loop_
_entity_poly.entity_id
_entity_poly.type
_entity_poly.pdbx_seq_one_letter_code
_entity_poly.pdbx_strand_id
1 'polypeptide(L)'
;MGTLQRGESLNVALSCHDLGTVQPTPTSASIVSTLRDRYSRDAIYTRVGARVLVAVNPNQPLASSNDATCHEYVAEYRDTSGQRRILEPHLFQMAASAYMHMRRTGTDQSIILCGETGSGKTESKRLILTFFQHLRAQSKKETKLLRQVQSAFTVIEAFGHATTAENGNASRVGTFTELSFNERGKVVGAKILDYALSRSRVVELAANNERNFNVFYQMTGGCTLEERQRWRLTEPANLTYLGKLPAIRSATAQDAMALDELRTAMRAFGISKKTQGQVFRCLAGILHLGNILFTDPPRKSTEESAYVRNDDVLATAAELFGIHAKALEGVLTYKTQLIKSEMCTLFLSAEQCERQRDDLARSVYGLLFTWLMEQINTKLCNEEAQSAFIGVLDMIGYRTDSITRRGGTGAGLPFEALLSNYVCERLHNFMLDQLFTAQSDDMTNDGIPQPSIAYIDNKPCVDLFAKSRRGLFALMDKESDRSSNPPTGATDKQYLQAFSKVHASHNNFLAVPNRHNAFAIQHYAGQTTYDMNRFPEGNADVLITDFVQLFLGNGDDLPGSANAFMTGLFEGKSVKTETHARDAGIIVSARHSAKPTRSPSTRRKRPTTDHTAEAAAKDDDDDDDAESVTGQKDRKQKSTRAERRANRPAGIGTQLARAIGELTDTLKDTLVWFVFCIRPNDQGKANSLDMKHVRAQMQYFHLEEIARRCAVGYTVNMAHGEFLDRYALVIAPTGVDANRDPRAKCQATCDIFAWTPREMAVGLRRVWLTHEAWRDLEDNLRATEVEARRRKQHGPMAANTSGQIDDNMSVYSGMTNYNAAGGGVQLLETIRARSVAPSVFTEDVQSAVSDEEGGGGPHRPMTAHERNVHAMFAPSMAGDRASIHPGDPDITAGGSSEGDPAAPGKGMSEDNTKGMLVEEEEEEKPRMTKQRRRWLCCTWSLTWWIPSLCLDWSGMKRKDIQIAWREKNILTLLELQSTTNGTSNQDAYTAIRGEIFDLRKFPAHHTVTYTDIIKSGKYAGQDASLQFPQQVSTQCDGYDEAGIDRTIALQNYTTPGSGEYAHDYRWWKNPSADTVSPDTYTIWMEMMRRSYRVGLVGWNKQFIKSQAQVADKKWAVIDQQVFDMTDYLKGNVFRLTPDGTVASPSIERRFMDPRLESLFMQNPGEDVSKLFRSIFRHDPDARRRMEVCLRNLFFVGVVDYRNSFRCQFANYLLLSVSILLVAVIFF
;
A
#
# COMPACT_ATOMS: atom_id res chain seq x y z
N MET A 1 57.25 -33.65 -15.33
CA MET A 1 56.81 -32.25 -15.50
C MET A 1 55.30 -32.24 -15.72
N GLY A 2 54.48 -31.68 -14.81
CA GLY A 2 53.02 -31.65 -15.00
C GLY A 2 52.14 -31.71 -13.74
N THR A 3 52.54 -31.08 -12.62
CA THR A 3 51.72 -30.97 -11.39
C THR A 3 51.92 -29.62 -10.68
N LEU A 4 51.81 -28.52 -11.43
CA LEU A 4 51.75 -27.15 -10.93
C LEU A 4 50.75 -26.34 -11.78
N GLN A 5 49.46 -26.67 -11.68
CA GLN A 5 48.40 -25.92 -12.38
C GLN A 5 46.98 -26.06 -11.79
N ARG A 6 46.86 -26.46 -10.51
CA ARG A 6 45.56 -26.49 -9.78
C ARG A 6 45.37 -25.34 -8.78
N GLY A 7 46.45 -24.64 -8.40
CA GLY A 7 46.36 -23.47 -7.52
C GLY A 7 45.83 -22.22 -8.23
N GLU A 8 46.30 -21.97 -9.46
CA GLU A 8 45.91 -20.79 -10.24
C GLU A 8 44.42 -20.82 -10.65
N SER A 9 43.86 -22.01 -10.89
CA SER A 9 42.48 -22.17 -11.34
C SER A 9 41.40 -21.77 -10.32
N LEU A 10 41.69 -21.76 -9.00
CA LEU A 10 40.74 -21.24 -8.00
C LEU A 10 40.77 -19.71 -7.91
N ASN A 11 41.96 -19.11 -7.97
CA ASN A 11 42.11 -17.66 -7.85
C ASN A 11 41.60 -16.92 -9.11
N VAL A 12 41.68 -17.55 -10.29
CA VAL A 12 41.05 -17.03 -11.52
C VAL A 12 39.53 -17.25 -11.54
N ALA A 13 39.00 -18.24 -10.81
CA ALA A 13 37.55 -18.44 -10.72
C ALA A 13 36.86 -17.33 -9.89
N LEU A 14 37.49 -16.88 -8.82
CA LEU A 14 36.89 -15.92 -7.89
C LEU A 14 36.65 -14.53 -8.50
N SER A 15 37.44 -14.11 -9.50
CA SER A 15 37.33 -12.80 -10.14
C SER A 15 36.10 -12.62 -11.05
N CYS A 16 35.30 -13.67 -11.27
CA CYS A 16 34.11 -13.62 -12.15
C CYS A 16 32.76 -13.58 -11.40
N HIS A 17 32.75 -13.65 -10.07
CA HIS A 17 31.49 -13.70 -9.29
C HIS A 17 30.82 -12.35 -9.07
N ASP A 18 31.59 -11.26 -9.01
CA ASP A 18 31.10 -9.91 -8.78
C ASP A 18 31.63 -8.94 -9.85
N LEU A 19 30.74 -8.41 -10.69
CA LEU A 19 31.12 -7.50 -11.77
C LEU A 19 31.71 -6.19 -11.26
N GLY A 20 31.41 -5.78 -10.01
CA GLY A 20 31.98 -4.58 -9.40
C GLY A 20 33.46 -4.70 -9.02
N THR A 21 34.02 -5.91 -9.01
CA THR A 21 35.44 -6.16 -8.64
C THR A 21 36.32 -6.52 -9.83
N VAL A 22 35.75 -6.73 -11.02
CA VAL A 22 36.46 -7.08 -12.26
C VAL A 22 37.41 -5.95 -12.68
N GLN A 23 38.65 -6.31 -13.01
CA GLN A 23 39.63 -5.42 -13.65
C GLN A 23 40.17 -6.04 -14.96
N PRO A 24 40.37 -5.24 -16.03
CA PRO A 24 40.03 -3.83 -16.16
C PRO A 24 38.52 -3.58 -16.12
N THR A 25 38.13 -2.31 -15.97
CA THR A 25 36.75 -1.85 -15.78
C THR A 25 35.76 -2.56 -16.73
N PRO A 26 34.66 -3.14 -16.22
CA PRO A 26 33.83 -4.07 -16.97
C PRO A 26 33.03 -3.37 -18.08
N THR A 27 33.42 -3.58 -19.33
CA THR A 27 32.64 -3.14 -20.49
C THR A 27 31.43 -4.04 -20.74
N SER A 28 30.39 -3.53 -21.39
CA SER A 28 29.23 -4.31 -21.84
C SER A 28 29.59 -5.51 -22.74
N ALA A 29 30.74 -5.51 -23.41
CA ALA A 29 31.24 -6.69 -24.12
C ALA A 29 31.82 -7.74 -23.15
N SER A 30 32.61 -7.31 -22.16
CA SER A 30 33.18 -8.14 -21.10
C SER A 30 32.09 -8.81 -20.27
N ILE A 31 31.14 -8.01 -19.74
CA ILE A 31 30.01 -8.45 -18.92
C ILE A 31 29.24 -9.58 -19.59
N VAL A 32 28.86 -9.43 -20.87
CA VAL A 32 28.07 -10.46 -21.57
C VAL A 32 28.90 -11.71 -21.84
N SER A 33 30.23 -11.62 -22.00
CA SER A 33 31.09 -12.82 -22.04
C SER A 33 31.09 -13.53 -20.68
N THR A 34 31.33 -12.80 -19.57
CA THR A 34 31.28 -13.37 -18.22
C THR A 34 29.94 -14.04 -17.92
N LEU A 35 28.82 -13.40 -18.28
CA LEU A 35 27.49 -13.99 -18.13
C LEU A 35 27.31 -15.25 -19.00
N ARG A 36 27.81 -15.27 -20.25
CA ARG A 36 27.79 -16.47 -21.10
C ARG A 36 28.61 -17.61 -20.48
N ASP A 37 29.80 -17.31 -20.01
CA ASP A 37 30.76 -18.30 -19.50
C ASP A 37 30.39 -18.80 -18.08
N ARG A 38 29.50 -18.09 -17.37
CA ARG A 38 28.82 -18.58 -16.17
C ARG A 38 27.56 -19.37 -16.51
N TYR A 39 26.73 -18.89 -17.44
CA TYR A 39 25.51 -19.56 -17.91
C TYR A 39 25.79 -20.94 -18.54
N SER A 40 26.91 -21.12 -19.25
CA SER A 40 27.34 -22.41 -19.80
C SER A 40 27.75 -23.46 -18.76
N ARG A 41 27.85 -23.06 -17.48
CA ARG A 41 28.15 -23.90 -16.32
C ARG A 41 26.97 -23.95 -15.32
N ASP A 42 25.75 -23.63 -15.78
CA ASP A 42 24.53 -23.49 -14.98
C ASP A 42 24.61 -22.45 -13.82
N ALA A 43 25.64 -21.61 -13.80
CA ALA A 43 25.84 -20.55 -12.82
C ALA A 43 25.08 -19.28 -13.22
N ILE A 44 23.76 -19.28 -13.03
CA ILE A 44 22.85 -18.24 -13.53
C ILE A 44 22.89 -16.89 -12.78
N TYR A 45 23.50 -16.84 -11.60
CA TYR A 45 23.54 -15.65 -10.74
C TYR A 45 24.93 -15.01 -10.76
N THR A 46 25.00 -13.67 -10.78
CA THR A 46 26.27 -12.91 -10.73
C THR A 46 26.06 -11.63 -9.91
N ARG A 47 26.94 -11.32 -8.95
CA ARG A 47 26.84 -10.10 -8.12
C ARG A 47 27.28 -8.86 -8.89
N VAL A 48 26.82 -7.70 -8.42
CA VAL A 48 27.32 -6.37 -8.82
C VAL A 48 27.42 -5.52 -7.55
N GLY A 49 28.54 -5.66 -6.83
CA GLY A 49 28.67 -5.25 -5.43
C GLY A 49 27.72 -6.01 -4.51
N ALA A 50 27.35 -5.37 -3.39
CA ALA A 50 26.56 -5.99 -2.34
C ALA A 50 25.03 -5.96 -2.57
N ARG A 51 24.51 -4.87 -3.15
CA ARG A 51 23.04 -4.60 -3.21
C ARG A 51 22.39 -4.98 -4.54
N VAL A 52 23.16 -5.45 -5.52
CA VAL A 52 22.68 -5.76 -6.86
C VAL A 52 23.09 -7.18 -7.28
N LEU A 53 22.15 -7.91 -7.88
CA LEU A 53 22.35 -9.26 -8.42
C LEU A 53 21.79 -9.35 -9.84
N VAL A 54 22.53 -9.98 -10.74
CA VAL A 54 22.05 -10.38 -12.07
C VAL A 54 21.61 -11.84 -12.00
N ALA A 55 20.43 -12.14 -12.53
CA ALA A 55 19.86 -13.49 -12.61
C ALA A 55 19.47 -13.78 -14.08
N VAL A 56 20.15 -14.69 -14.75
CA VAL A 56 19.83 -15.09 -16.13
C VAL A 56 18.85 -16.26 -16.10
N ASN A 57 17.65 -16.12 -16.67
CA ASN A 57 16.66 -17.20 -16.66
C ASN A 57 17.19 -18.45 -17.40
N PRO A 58 17.32 -19.63 -16.76
CA PRO A 58 17.79 -20.85 -17.43
C PRO A 58 16.77 -21.48 -18.40
N ASN A 59 15.50 -21.08 -18.34
CA ASN A 59 14.35 -21.72 -19.02
C ASN A 59 14.18 -23.23 -18.70
N GLN A 60 14.83 -23.74 -17.65
CA GLN A 60 14.71 -25.11 -17.12
C GLN A 60 14.93 -25.07 -15.61
N PRO A 61 14.35 -26.01 -14.82
CA PRO A 61 14.70 -26.15 -13.42
C PRO A 61 16.19 -26.53 -13.27
N LEU A 62 16.89 -25.90 -12.32
CA LEU A 62 18.28 -26.17 -11.99
C LEU A 62 18.41 -26.66 -10.55
N ALA A 63 19.46 -27.44 -10.26
CA ALA A 63 19.75 -27.93 -8.92
C ALA A 63 19.98 -26.81 -7.90
N SER A 64 20.49 -25.65 -8.33
CA SER A 64 20.68 -24.45 -7.51
C SER A 64 19.39 -23.87 -6.92
N SER A 65 18.25 -24.12 -7.56
CA SER A 65 16.93 -23.67 -7.08
C SER A 65 16.30 -24.58 -6.03
N ASN A 66 16.93 -25.71 -5.69
CA ASN A 66 16.35 -26.72 -4.79
C ASN A 66 16.53 -26.39 -3.29
N ASP A 67 15.67 -26.99 -2.46
CA ASP A 67 15.72 -26.84 -0.99
C ASP A 67 17.08 -27.24 -0.37
N ALA A 68 17.79 -28.21 -0.96
CA ALA A 68 19.13 -28.60 -0.52
C ALA A 68 20.12 -27.42 -0.60
N THR A 69 20.18 -26.73 -1.75
CA THR A 69 20.98 -25.52 -1.93
C THR A 69 20.46 -24.38 -1.05
N CYS A 70 19.15 -24.24 -0.86
CA CYS A 70 18.59 -23.30 0.12
C CYS A 70 19.14 -23.54 1.53
N HIS A 71 19.24 -24.80 1.96
CA HIS A 71 19.81 -25.14 3.27
C HIS A 71 21.31 -24.83 3.39
N GLU A 72 22.09 -24.92 2.31
CA GLU A 72 23.50 -24.50 2.30
C GLU A 72 23.65 -23.00 2.59
N TYR A 73 22.87 -22.13 1.94
CA TYR A 73 22.88 -20.69 2.23
C TYR A 73 22.29 -20.34 3.61
N VAL A 74 21.33 -21.13 4.12
CA VAL A 74 20.87 -20.98 5.52
C VAL A 74 21.97 -21.36 6.51
N ALA A 75 22.82 -22.34 6.20
CA ALA A 75 23.99 -22.69 7.01
C ALA A 75 25.06 -21.58 6.95
N GLU A 76 25.37 -21.06 5.76
CA GLU A 76 26.32 -19.95 5.54
C GLU A 76 25.89 -18.64 6.22
N TYR A 77 24.59 -18.36 6.31
CA TYR A 77 24.06 -17.26 7.12
C TYR A 77 24.21 -17.50 8.64
N ARG A 78 24.07 -18.75 9.09
CA ARG A 78 24.16 -19.13 10.51
C ARG A 78 25.59 -19.19 11.01
N ASP A 79 26.53 -19.56 10.14
CA ASP A 79 27.97 -19.61 10.43
C ASP A 79 28.52 -18.21 10.79
N THR A 80 29.10 -18.12 12.00
CA THR A 80 29.77 -16.93 12.53
C THR A 80 31.27 -17.17 12.74
N SER A 81 31.82 -18.25 12.18
CA SER A 81 33.27 -18.49 12.20
C SER A 81 34.00 -17.49 11.30
N GLY A 82 35.29 -17.26 11.56
CA GLY A 82 36.15 -16.47 10.67
C GLY A 82 36.48 -17.17 9.34
N GLN A 83 36.20 -18.48 9.21
CA GLN A 83 36.62 -19.33 8.10
C GLN A 83 35.44 -19.78 7.23
N ARG A 84 34.53 -18.85 6.93
CA ARG A 84 33.33 -19.14 6.13
C ARG A 84 33.68 -19.63 4.74
N ARG A 85 33.02 -20.72 4.33
CA ARG A 85 33.09 -21.20 2.95
C ARG A 85 32.46 -20.16 2.01
N ILE A 86 33.26 -19.65 1.08
CA ILE A 86 32.75 -18.81 -0.01
C ILE A 86 31.89 -19.70 -0.92
N LEU A 87 30.60 -19.38 -1.02
CA LEU A 87 29.65 -19.99 -1.95
C LEU A 87 29.52 -19.14 -3.22
N GLU A 88 28.96 -19.72 -4.29
CA GLU A 88 28.61 -18.96 -5.49
C GLU A 88 27.63 -17.81 -5.17
N PRO A 89 27.60 -16.73 -5.97
CA PRO A 89 26.51 -15.76 -5.95
C PRO A 89 25.15 -16.45 -6.04
N HIS A 90 24.21 -16.08 -5.15
CA HIS A 90 22.87 -16.64 -5.19
C HIS A 90 21.82 -15.66 -4.66
N LEU A 91 20.58 -15.81 -5.14
CA LEU A 91 19.43 -15.05 -4.68
C LEU A 91 19.15 -15.27 -3.18
N PHE A 92 19.39 -16.49 -2.71
CA PHE A 92 19.30 -16.86 -1.29
C PHE A 92 20.29 -16.07 -0.42
N GLN A 93 21.51 -15.85 -0.91
CA GLN A 93 22.52 -15.04 -0.21
C GLN A 93 22.05 -13.59 -0.05
N MET A 94 21.52 -12.97 -1.12
CA MET A 94 20.93 -11.63 -1.06
C MET A 94 19.75 -11.55 -0.08
N ALA A 95 18.86 -12.56 -0.06
CA ALA A 95 17.76 -12.63 0.89
C ALA A 95 18.26 -12.76 2.36
N ALA A 96 19.35 -13.51 2.58
CA ALA A 96 20.03 -13.59 3.88
C ALA A 96 20.61 -12.24 4.30
N SER A 97 21.29 -11.53 3.39
CA SER A 97 21.84 -10.19 3.63
C SER A 97 20.74 -9.18 3.98
N ALA A 98 19.64 -9.13 3.22
CA ALA A 98 18.49 -8.27 3.52
C ALA A 98 17.90 -8.56 4.92
N TYR A 99 17.69 -9.84 5.26
CA TYR A 99 17.25 -10.23 6.60
C TYR A 99 18.26 -9.85 7.69
N MET A 100 19.57 -9.96 7.43
CA MET A 100 20.62 -9.56 8.36
C MET A 100 20.57 -8.06 8.66
N HIS A 101 20.45 -7.22 7.63
CA HIS A 101 20.29 -5.77 7.77
C HIS A 101 19.05 -5.44 8.60
N MET A 102 17.86 -5.94 8.21
CA MET A 102 16.62 -5.76 8.99
C MET A 102 16.79 -6.14 10.47
N ARG A 103 17.48 -7.26 10.75
CA ARG A 103 17.72 -7.77 12.11
C ARG A 103 18.70 -6.94 12.93
N ARG A 104 19.68 -6.29 12.31
CA ARG A 104 20.83 -5.65 12.99
C ARG A 104 20.77 -4.13 13.01
N THR A 105 20.15 -3.51 12.01
CA THR A 105 19.93 -2.05 11.94
C THR A 105 18.50 -1.66 12.33
N GLY A 106 17.54 -2.59 12.23
CA GLY A 106 16.12 -2.28 12.40
C GLY A 106 15.49 -1.51 11.24
N THR A 107 16.20 -1.38 10.11
CA THR A 107 15.69 -0.73 8.89
C THR A 107 14.83 -1.70 8.09
N ASP A 108 13.67 -1.24 7.63
CA ASP A 108 12.85 -1.98 6.66
C ASP A 108 13.63 -2.20 5.34
N GLN A 109 13.30 -3.28 4.62
CA GLN A 109 14.04 -3.70 3.42
C GLN A 109 13.10 -3.86 2.23
N SER A 110 13.60 -3.62 1.02
CA SER A 110 12.85 -3.88 -0.21
C SER A 110 13.71 -4.56 -1.26
N ILE A 111 13.27 -5.71 -1.79
CA ILE A 111 13.90 -6.41 -2.91
C ILE A 111 13.07 -6.16 -4.17
N ILE A 112 13.67 -5.52 -5.18
CA ILE A 112 13.00 -5.11 -6.41
C ILE A 112 13.49 -5.97 -7.58
N LEU A 113 12.55 -6.59 -8.30
CA LEU A 113 12.84 -7.47 -9.43
C LEU A 113 12.64 -6.70 -10.74
N CYS A 114 13.74 -6.39 -11.42
CA CYS A 114 13.77 -5.65 -12.69
C CYS A 114 13.96 -6.62 -13.86
N GLY A 115 13.16 -6.52 -14.94
CA GLY A 115 13.26 -7.49 -16.05
C GLY A 115 12.16 -7.39 -17.11
N GLU A 116 12.46 -7.78 -18.35
CA GLU A 116 11.44 -7.99 -19.40
C GLU A 116 10.45 -9.11 -19.02
N THR A 117 9.35 -9.23 -19.78
CA THR A 117 8.46 -10.40 -19.65
C THR A 117 9.21 -11.69 -20.01
N GLY A 118 9.03 -12.75 -19.21
CA GLY A 118 9.73 -14.04 -19.39
C GLY A 118 11.15 -14.11 -18.81
N SER A 119 11.64 -13.09 -18.11
CA SER A 119 13.01 -13.07 -17.58
C SER A 119 13.23 -13.74 -16.20
N GLY A 120 12.21 -14.39 -15.62
CA GLY A 120 12.35 -15.14 -14.36
C GLY A 120 12.06 -14.36 -13.05
N LYS A 121 11.48 -13.16 -13.13
CA LYS A 121 11.12 -12.35 -11.95
C LYS A 121 10.24 -13.10 -10.94
N THR A 122 9.08 -13.62 -11.38
CA THR A 122 8.12 -14.28 -10.48
C THR A 122 8.67 -15.55 -9.84
N GLU A 123 9.56 -16.28 -10.53
CA GLU A 123 10.27 -17.41 -9.93
C GLU A 123 11.32 -16.94 -8.91
N SER A 124 12.05 -15.85 -9.20
CA SER A 124 12.94 -15.22 -8.22
C SER A 124 12.19 -14.79 -6.96
N LYS A 125 10.99 -14.21 -7.09
CA LYS A 125 10.10 -13.92 -5.96
C LYS A 125 9.74 -15.19 -5.17
N ARG A 126 9.38 -16.28 -5.86
CA ARG A 126 9.04 -17.57 -5.25
C ARG A 126 10.21 -18.10 -4.41
N LEU A 127 11.43 -18.09 -4.97
CA LEU A 127 12.66 -18.53 -4.33
C LEU A 127 13.02 -17.67 -3.10
N ILE A 128 12.94 -16.34 -3.17
CA ILE A 128 13.16 -15.44 -2.00
C ILE A 128 12.23 -15.83 -0.83
N LEU A 129 10.95 -16.08 -1.12
CA LEU A 129 9.96 -16.36 -0.09
C LEU A 129 10.09 -17.79 0.47
N THR A 130 10.53 -18.74 -0.36
CA THR A 130 10.93 -20.09 0.09
C THR A 130 12.19 -20.06 0.96
N PHE A 131 13.14 -19.16 0.71
CA PHE A 131 14.31 -18.98 1.58
C PHE A 131 13.91 -18.54 3.00
N PHE A 132 13.00 -17.57 3.12
CA PHE A 132 12.50 -17.13 4.43
C PHE A 132 11.71 -18.22 5.20
N GLN A 133 11.23 -19.26 4.53
CA GLN A 133 10.66 -20.43 5.20
C GLN A 133 11.72 -21.28 5.90
N HIS A 134 12.87 -21.51 5.24
CA HIS A 134 13.93 -22.37 5.74
C HIS A 134 14.90 -21.68 6.72
N LEU A 135 14.95 -20.34 6.72
CA LEU A 135 15.92 -19.55 7.47
C LEU A 135 15.92 -19.78 9.00
N ARG A 136 14.77 -20.10 9.60
CA ARG A 136 14.63 -20.43 11.04
C ARG A 136 13.83 -21.71 11.26
N ALA A 137 14.10 -22.40 12.37
CA ALA A 137 13.20 -23.44 12.88
C ALA A 137 11.87 -22.78 13.26
N GLN A 138 10.83 -23.09 12.49
CA GLN A 138 9.56 -22.38 12.55
C GLN A 138 8.63 -23.00 13.58
N SER A 139 7.90 -22.14 14.30
CA SER A 139 6.77 -22.62 15.09
C SER A 139 5.67 -23.15 14.16
N LYS A 140 4.83 -24.10 14.60
CA LYS A 140 3.69 -24.62 13.82
C LYS A 140 2.77 -23.50 13.27
N LYS A 141 2.71 -22.34 13.93
CA LYS A 141 1.97 -21.14 13.49
C LYS A 141 2.66 -20.41 12.32
N GLU A 142 3.99 -20.31 12.35
CA GLU A 142 4.81 -19.60 11.36
C GLU A 142 4.89 -20.38 10.04
N THR A 143 5.10 -21.70 10.12
CA THR A 143 5.04 -22.59 8.93
C THR A 143 3.67 -22.55 8.26
N LYS A 144 2.59 -22.46 9.07
CA LYS A 144 1.23 -22.30 8.55
C LYS A 144 1.07 -20.97 7.82
N LEU A 145 1.54 -19.86 8.38
CA LEU A 145 1.46 -18.53 7.76
C LEU A 145 2.21 -18.50 6.41
N LEU A 146 3.45 -18.98 6.34
CA LEU A 146 4.20 -18.92 5.09
C LEU A 146 3.70 -19.92 4.03
N ARG A 147 3.13 -21.06 4.44
CA ARG A 147 2.38 -21.93 3.53
C ARG A 147 1.13 -21.23 3.00
N GLN A 148 0.43 -20.44 3.82
CA GLN A 148 -0.66 -19.58 3.34
C GLN A 148 -0.15 -18.50 2.38
N VAL A 149 1.04 -17.92 2.58
CA VAL A 149 1.65 -17.00 1.60
C VAL A 149 1.90 -17.69 0.25
N GLN A 150 2.43 -18.92 0.23
CA GLN A 150 2.53 -19.72 -1.01
C GLN A 150 1.16 -20.00 -1.64
N SER A 151 0.16 -20.40 -0.85
CA SER A 151 -1.22 -20.57 -1.33
C SER A 151 -1.78 -19.29 -1.96
N ALA A 152 -1.36 -18.10 -1.51
CA ALA A 152 -1.83 -16.84 -2.09
C ALA A 152 -1.34 -16.70 -3.53
N PHE A 153 -0.11 -17.09 -3.82
CA PHE A 153 0.42 -17.06 -5.19
C PHE A 153 -0.30 -18.05 -6.09
N THR A 154 -0.66 -19.25 -5.64
CA THR A 154 -1.51 -20.16 -6.44
C THR A 154 -2.84 -19.50 -6.86
N VAL A 155 -3.48 -18.72 -5.97
CA VAL A 155 -4.70 -17.97 -6.32
C VAL A 155 -4.40 -16.81 -7.27
N ILE A 156 -3.34 -16.04 -7.03
CA ILE A 156 -2.96 -14.88 -7.86
C ILE A 156 -2.43 -15.32 -9.25
N GLU A 157 -1.82 -16.50 -9.35
CA GLU A 157 -1.38 -17.12 -10.61
C GLU A 157 -2.58 -17.61 -11.43
N ALA A 158 -3.59 -18.21 -10.81
CA ALA A 158 -4.81 -18.60 -11.50
C ALA A 158 -5.56 -17.38 -12.09
N PHE A 159 -5.80 -16.33 -11.29
CA PHE A 159 -6.63 -15.19 -11.71
C PHE A 159 -5.86 -14.02 -12.32
N GLY A 160 -4.54 -13.96 -12.14
CA GLY A 160 -3.71 -12.81 -12.54
C GLY A 160 -2.63 -13.14 -13.58
N HIS A 161 -2.49 -14.39 -14.02
CA HIS A 161 -1.53 -14.79 -15.05
C HIS A 161 -2.21 -15.45 -16.26
N ALA A 162 -1.53 -15.42 -17.40
CA ALA A 162 -2.01 -15.96 -18.68
C ALA A 162 -0.84 -16.38 -19.59
N THR A 163 -1.09 -17.32 -20.51
CA THR A 163 -0.14 -17.64 -21.59
C THR A 163 -0.12 -16.54 -22.65
N THR A 164 1.05 -15.94 -22.88
CA THR A 164 1.30 -14.97 -23.96
C THR A 164 2.21 -15.57 -25.03
N ALA A 165 2.40 -14.87 -26.14
CA ALA A 165 3.35 -15.27 -27.18
C ALA A 165 4.82 -15.33 -26.67
N GLU A 166 5.11 -14.70 -25.54
CA GLU A 166 6.46 -14.57 -24.98
C GLU A 166 6.75 -15.51 -23.81
N ASN A 167 5.72 -15.95 -23.08
CA ASN A 167 5.86 -16.73 -21.83
C ASN A 167 4.60 -17.57 -21.58
N GLY A 168 4.80 -18.85 -21.23
CA GLY A 168 3.74 -19.81 -20.89
C GLY A 168 2.86 -19.39 -19.71
N ASN A 169 3.42 -18.66 -18.73
CA ASN A 169 2.73 -18.19 -17.53
C ASN A 169 3.13 -16.75 -17.21
N ALA A 170 2.64 -15.78 -17.98
CA ALA A 170 2.99 -14.37 -17.82
C ALA A 170 2.08 -13.67 -16.81
N SER A 171 2.69 -12.99 -15.83
CA SER A 171 1.99 -12.12 -14.89
C SER A 171 1.32 -10.95 -15.63
N ARG A 172 0.02 -10.78 -15.41
CA ARG A 172 -0.83 -9.70 -15.93
C ARG A 172 -1.34 -8.77 -14.84
N VAL A 173 -0.73 -8.86 -13.67
CA VAL A 173 -0.89 -8.00 -12.50
C VAL A 173 0.49 -7.84 -11.85
N GLY A 174 0.83 -6.62 -11.42
CA GLY A 174 2.02 -6.37 -10.62
C GLY A 174 1.72 -6.57 -9.13
N THR A 175 2.69 -7.04 -8.35
CA THR A 175 2.49 -7.32 -6.92
C THR A 175 3.63 -6.81 -6.05
N PHE A 176 3.28 -6.14 -4.95
CA PHE A 176 4.19 -5.88 -3.84
C PHE A 176 3.82 -6.78 -2.67
N THR A 177 4.77 -7.55 -2.15
CA THR A 177 4.55 -8.49 -1.04
C THR A 177 5.41 -8.09 0.15
N GLU A 178 4.78 -7.59 1.20
CA GLU A 178 5.42 -7.29 2.48
C GLU A 178 5.36 -8.53 3.38
N LEU A 179 6.50 -9.00 3.88
CA LEU A 179 6.57 -9.92 5.02
C LEU A 179 6.80 -9.12 6.30
N SER A 180 5.88 -9.21 7.25
CA SER A 180 5.95 -8.52 8.54
C SER A 180 6.71 -9.36 9.57
N PHE A 181 7.71 -8.77 10.21
CA PHE A 181 8.54 -9.40 11.25
C PHE A 181 8.36 -8.70 12.60
N ASN A 182 8.47 -9.47 13.69
CA ASN A 182 8.57 -8.91 15.04
C ASN A 182 10.03 -8.61 15.44
N GLU A 183 10.22 -7.98 16.60
CA GLU A 183 11.55 -7.65 17.17
C GLU A 183 12.48 -8.88 17.34
N ARG A 184 11.92 -10.10 17.41
CA ARG A 184 12.67 -11.36 17.49
C ARG A 184 13.00 -11.95 16.12
N GLY A 185 12.55 -11.32 15.02
CA GLY A 185 12.83 -11.74 13.65
C GLY A 185 12.01 -12.93 13.16
N LYS A 186 10.86 -13.21 13.80
CA LYS A 186 9.89 -14.21 13.33
C LYS A 186 8.86 -13.56 12.41
N VAL A 187 8.37 -14.30 11.42
CA VAL A 187 7.29 -13.82 10.54
C VAL A 187 5.97 -13.82 11.31
N VAL A 188 5.29 -12.68 11.38
CA VAL A 188 4.03 -12.49 12.14
C VAL A 188 2.81 -12.19 11.28
N GLY A 189 3.03 -11.77 10.04
CA GLY A 189 1.99 -11.49 9.04
C GLY A 189 2.60 -11.28 7.65
N ALA A 190 1.74 -11.12 6.66
CA ALA A 190 2.13 -10.69 5.32
C ALA A 190 1.02 -9.83 4.69
N LYS A 191 1.39 -8.94 3.76
CA LYS A 191 0.46 -8.10 2.99
C LYS A 191 0.82 -8.21 1.51
N ILE A 192 -0.17 -8.36 0.63
CA ILE A 192 0.03 -8.41 -0.83
C ILE A 192 -0.82 -7.31 -1.46
N LEU A 193 -0.16 -6.37 -2.14
CA LEU A 193 -0.79 -5.28 -2.88
C LEU A 193 -0.72 -5.56 -4.38
N ASP A 194 -1.85 -5.47 -5.07
CA ASP A 194 -1.97 -5.62 -6.51
C ASP A 194 -1.98 -4.26 -7.24
N TYR A 195 -1.31 -4.22 -8.39
CA TYR A 195 -1.19 -3.03 -9.24
C TYR A 195 -1.45 -3.41 -10.70
N ALA A 196 -2.18 -2.56 -11.44
CA ALA A 196 -2.34 -2.63 -12.90
C ALA A 196 -2.78 -4.02 -13.44
N LEU A 197 -3.82 -4.63 -12.85
CA LEU A 197 -4.46 -5.82 -13.43
C LEU A 197 -4.93 -5.53 -14.86
N SER A 198 -4.51 -6.38 -15.81
CA SER A 198 -4.88 -6.31 -17.23
C SER A 198 -6.33 -6.73 -17.49
N ARG A 199 -7.29 -5.90 -17.09
CA ARG A 199 -8.72 -6.24 -17.17
C ARG A 199 -9.18 -6.49 -18.62
N SER A 200 -8.57 -5.90 -19.65
CA SER A 200 -9.02 -6.11 -21.04
C SER A 200 -8.83 -7.53 -21.54
N ARG A 201 -7.86 -8.28 -21.00
CA ARG A 201 -7.59 -9.68 -21.38
C ARG A 201 -8.80 -10.61 -21.20
N VAL A 202 -9.75 -10.27 -20.34
CA VAL A 202 -11.00 -11.05 -20.14
C VAL A 202 -11.79 -11.18 -21.44
N VAL A 203 -11.76 -10.15 -22.29
CA VAL A 203 -12.60 -10.02 -23.49
C VAL A 203 -11.78 -9.86 -24.78
N GLU A 204 -10.60 -9.25 -24.70
CA GLU A 204 -9.73 -8.93 -25.84
C GLU A 204 -8.40 -9.70 -25.77
N LEU A 205 -8.14 -10.53 -26.77
CA LEU A 205 -6.88 -11.25 -26.94
C LEU A 205 -6.08 -10.67 -28.11
N ALA A 206 -4.91 -10.12 -27.78
CA ALA A 206 -4.09 -9.28 -28.66
C ALA A 206 -3.53 -10.04 -29.87
N ALA A 207 -3.19 -11.32 -29.72
CA ALA A 207 -2.74 -12.17 -30.82
C ALA A 207 -3.49 -13.51 -30.82
N ASN A 208 -3.57 -14.14 -32.00
CA ASN A 208 -4.28 -15.41 -32.20
C ASN A 208 -3.72 -16.56 -31.34
N ASN A 209 -2.48 -16.44 -30.88
CA ASN A 209 -1.76 -17.46 -30.11
C ASN A 209 -1.75 -17.23 -28.58
N GLU A 210 -2.48 -16.25 -28.06
CA GLU A 210 -2.56 -16.00 -26.61
C GLU A 210 -3.78 -16.66 -25.94
N ARG A 211 -3.65 -16.94 -24.64
CA ARG A 211 -4.75 -17.35 -23.76
C ARG A 211 -5.28 -16.19 -22.93
N ASN A 212 -6.52 -16.35 -22.47
CA ASN A 212 -7.10 -15.59 -21.38
C ASN A 212 -6.44 -16.00 -20.04
N PHE A 213 -6.94 -15.51 -18.91
CA PHE A 213 -6.45 -15.89 -17.58
C PHE A 213 -6.54 -17.40 -17.32
N ASN A 214 -5.53 -17.94 -16.65
CA ASN A 214 -5.36 -19.38 -16.41
C ASN A 214 -6.61 -20.02 -15.77
N VAL A 215 -7.28 -19.34 -14.85
CA VAL A 215 -8.47 -19.84 -14.13
C VAL A 215 -9.59 -20.33 -15.04
N PHE A 216 -9.77 -19.74 -16.23
CA PHE A 216 -10.81 -20.17 -17.16
C PHE A 216 -10.52 -21.54 -17.79
N TYR A 217 -9.25 -21.84 -18.08
CA TYR A 217 -8.79 -23.14 -18.58
C TYR A 217 -8.76 -24.18 -17.46
N GLN A 218 -8.30 -23.77 -16.27
CA GLN A 218 -8.33 -24.61 -15.07
C GLN A 218 -9.76 -25.06 -14.77
N MET A 219 -10.72 -24.13 -14.76
CA MET A 219 -12.14 -24.46 -14.58
C MET A 219 -12.64 -25.38 -15.69
N THR A 220 -12.49 -25.01 -16.97
CA THR A 220 -13.04 -25.81 -18.08
C THR A 220 -12.38 -27.18 -18.27
N GLY A 221 -11.16 -27.39 -17.77
CA GLY A 221 -10.47 -28.69 -17.72
C GLY A 221 -10.77 -29.52 -16.47
N GLY A 222 -10.82 -28.91 -15.28
CA GLY A 222 -10.93 -29.59 -13.97
C GLY A 222 -12.34 -29.68 -13.36
N CYS A 223 -13.37 -29.13 -14.00
CA CYS A 223 -14.76 -29.31 -13.56
C CYS A 223 -15.15 -30.80 -13.54
N THR A 224 -15.79 -31.22 -12.44
CA THR A 224 -16.52 -32.50 -12.41
C THR A 224 -17.71 -32.47 -13.37
N LEU A 225 -18.24 -33.65 -13.73
CA LEU A 225 -19.40 -33.74 -14.63
C LEU A 225 -20.63 -33.01 -14.05
N GLU A 226 -20.87 -33.14 -12.74
CA GLU A 226 -21.93 -32.43 -12.02
C GLU A 226 -21.76 -30.91 -12.05
N GLU A 227 -20.54 -30.40 -11.81
CA GLU A 227 -20.24 -28.97 -11.90
C GLU A 227 -20.40 -28.45 -13.34
N ARG A 228 -19.95 -29.21 -14.35
CA ARG A 228 -20.10 -28.86 -15.76
C ARG A 228 -21.58 -28.73 -16.14
N GLN A 229 -22.42 -29.68 -15.74
CA GLN A 229 -23.87 -29.62 -15.94
C GLN A 229 -24.49 -28.43 -15.19
N ARG A 230 -24.15 -28.25 -13.91
CA ARG A 230 -24.65 -27.17 -13.04
C ARG A 230 -24.31 -25.77 -13.53
N TRP A 231 -23.14 -25.59 -14.14
CA TRP A 231 -22.69 -24.32 -14.73
C TRP A 231 -22.96 -24.22 -16.23
N ARG A 232 -23.70 -25.19 -16.81
CA ARG A 232 -24.01 -25.34 -18.24
C ARG A 232 -22.79 -25.14 -19.14
N LEU A 233 -21.60 -25.54 -18.70
CA LEU A 233 -20.36 -25.28 -19.43
C LEU A 233 -20.31 -26.17 -20.68
N THR A 234 -20.47 -25.54 -21.83
CA THR A 234 -20.35 -26.14 -23.17
C THR A 234 -18.89 -26.54 -23.46
N GLU A 235 -18.65 -27.11 -24.64
CA GLU A 235 -17.29 -27.39 -25.09
C GLU A 235 -16.44 -26.11 -25.15
N PRO A 236 -15.17 -26.13 -24.70
CA PRO A 236 -14.31 -24.94 -24.73
C PRO A 236 -14.18 -24.30 -26.12
N ALA A 237 -14.29 -25.12 -27.18
CA ALA A 237 -14.31 -24.67 -28.56
C ALA A 237 -15.41 -23.64 -28.88
N ASN A 238 -16.52 -23.63 -28.12
CA ASN A 238 -17.66 -22.74 -28.32
C ASN A 238 -17.66 -21.51 -27.42
N LEU A 239 -16.63 -21.30 -26.60
CA LEU A 239 -16.54 -20.17 -25.66
C LEU A 239 -15.67 -19.04 -26.24
N THR A 240 -16.31 -17.92 -26.59
CA THR A 240 -15.69 -16.82 -27.35
C THR A 240 -14.47 -16.22 -26.63
N TYR A 241 -14.55 -16.04 -25.32
CA TYR A 241 -13.47 -15.47 -24.51
C TYR A 241 -12.26 -16.40 -24.27
N LEU A 242 -12.31 -17.70 -24.64
CA LEU A 242 -11.20 -18.64 -24.41
C LEU A 242 -10.08 -18.63 -25.47
N GLY A 243 -10.16 -17.79 -26.49
CA GLY A 243 -9.18 -17.76 -27.59
C GLY A 243 -9.83 -17.56 -28.95
N LYS A 244 -9.01 -17.30 -29.97
CA LYS A 244 -9.46 -17.25 -31.37
C LYS A 244 -9.31 -18.58 -32.12
N LEU A 245 -8.42 -19.46 -31.65
CA LEU A 245 -8.11 -20.75 -32.29
C LEU A 245 -8.59 -21.94 -31.42
N PRO A 246 -9.23 -22.98 -31.99
CA PRO A 246 -9.74 -24.12 -31.23
C PRO A 246 -8.68 -24.83 -30.38
N ALA A 247 -7.47 -25.03 -30.90
CA ALA A 247 -6.37 -25.68 -30.18
C ALA A 247 -5.94 -24.94 -28.90
N ILE A 248 -6.21 -23.63 -28.81
CA ILE A 248 -5.83 -22.78 -27.68
C ILE A 248 -6.94 -22.70 -26.64
N ARG A 249 -8.21 -22.79 -27.09
CA ARG A 249 -9.41 -22.89 -26.25
C ARG A 249 -9.41 -24.16 -25.39
N SER A 250 -8.78 -25.24 -25.85
CA SER A 250 -8.73 -26.52 -25.13
C SER A 250 -7.84 -26.47 -23.88
N ALA A 251 -8.41 -26.86 -22.74
CA ALA A 251 -7.68 -27.06 -21.50
C ALA A 251 -6.75 -28.29 -21.58
N THR A 252 -5.64 -28.24 -20.84
CA THR A 252 -4.64 -29.31 -20.75
C THR A 252 -4.84 -30.16 -19.48
N ALA A 253 -4.17 -31.31 -19.40
CA ALA A 253 -4.14 -32.11 -18.16
C ALA A 253 -3.55 -31.31 -16.96
N GLN A 254 -2.59 -30.42 -17.23
CA GLN A 254 -2.01 -29.53 -16.22
C GLN A 254 -3.03 -28.51 -15.69
N ASP A 255 -3.91 -27.99 -16.56
CA ASP A 255 -4.97 -27.06 -16.16
C ASP A 255 -5.96 -27.74 -15.20
N ALA A 256 -6.29 -29.02 -15.43
CA ALA A 256 -7.16 -29.78 -14.53
C ALA A 256 -6.53 -30.00 -13.14
N MET A 257 -5.26 -30.38 -13.07
CA MET A 257 -4.53 -30.52 -11.80
C MET A 257 -4.44 -29.18 -11.04
N ALA A 258 -4.15 -28.09 -11.76
CA ALA A 258 -4.06 -26.75 -11.18
C ALA A 258 -5.39 -26.24 -10.60
N LEU A 259 -6.56 -26.72 -11.06
CA LEU A 259 -7.85 -26.39 -10.44
C LEU A 259 -7.97 -26.98 -9.02
N ASP A 260 -7.48 -28.20 -8.80
CA ASP A 260 -7.55 -28.84 -7.48
C ASP A 260 -6.53 -28.24 -6.50
N GLU A 261 -5.36 -27.82 -7.01
CA GLU A 261 -4.44 -26.96 -6.27
C GLU A 261 -5.10 -25.62 -5.91
N LEU A 262 -5.76 -24.94 -6.85
CA LEU A 262 -6.48 -23.68 -6.62
C LEU A 262 -7.59 -23.83 -5.57
N ARG A 263 -8.43 -24.87 -5.68
CA ARG A 263 -9.46 -25.21 -4.67
C ARG A 263 -8.85 -25.41 -3.29
N THR A 264 -7.66 -26.02 -3.22
CA THR A 264 -6.91 -26.25 -1.98
C THR A 264 -6.34 -24.96 -1.40
N ALA A 265 -5.73 -24.12 -2.24
CA ALA A 265 -5.22 -22.80 -1.89
C ALA A 265 -6.34 -21.89 -1.37
N MET A 266 -7.50 -21.84 -2.04
CA MET A 266 -8.67 -21.09 -1.59
C MET A 266 -9.17 -21.52 -0.19
N ARG A 267 -9.12 -22.82 0.14
CA ARG A 267 -9.49 -23.30 1.49
C ARG A 267 -8.56 -22.73 2.57
N ALA A 268 -7.29 -22.47 2.27
CA ALA A 268 -6.32 -21.92 3.22
C ALA A 268 -6.67 -20.49 3.70
N PHE A 269 -7.49 -19.76 2.93
CA PHE A 269 -8.00 -18.43 3.28
C PHE A 269 -9.41 -18.45 3.89
N GLY A 270 -9.99 -19.63 4.10
CA GLY A 270 -11.36 -19.77 4.60
C GLY A 270 -12.45 -19.60 3.54
N ILE A 271 -12.10 -19.59 2.25
CA ILE A 271 -13.08 -19.61 1.16
C ILE A 271 -13.69 -21.01 1.11
N SER A 272 -14.89 -21.15 1.68
CA SER A 272 -15.61 -22.42 1.82
C SER A 272 -15.93 -23.07 0.46
N LYS A 273 -16.16 -24.39 0.40
CA LYS A 273 -16.61 -25.07 -0.85
C LYS A 273 -17.85 -24.39 -1.47
N LYS A 274 -18.80 -23.91 -0.65
CA LYS A 274 -19.98 -23.17 -1.11
C LYS A 274 -19.60 -21.84 -1.78
N THR A 275 -18.64 -21.11 -1.21
CA THR A 275 -18.13 -19.84 -1.74
C THR A 275 -17.29 -20.07 -3.00
N GLN A 276 -16.43 -21.10 -3.03
CA GLN A 276 -15.70 -21.51 -4.23
C GLN A 276 -16.68 -21.79 -5.39
N GLY A 277 -17.77 -22.51 -5.11
CA GLY A 277 -18.85 -22.72 -6.09
C GLY A 277 -19.53 -21.44 -6.60
N GLN A 278 -19.57 -20.36 -5.82
CA GLN A 278 -20.05 -19.05 -6.32
C GLN A 278 -19.00 -18.32 -7.16
N VAL A 279 -17.72 -18.43 -6.81
CA VAL A 279 -16.61 -17.90 -7.62
C VAL A 279 -16.60 -18.56 -9.00
N PHE A 280 -16.67 -19.89 -9.08
CA PHE A 280 -16.72 -20.61 -10.35
C PHE A 280 -18.05 -20.39 -11.11
N ARG A 281 -19.20 -20.26 -10.42
CA ARG A 281 -20.47 -19.85 -11.05
C ARG A 281 -20.37 -18.46 -11.68
N CYS A 282 -19.71 -17.51 -11.04
CA CYS A 282 -19.46 -16.17 -11.57
C CYS A 282 -18.55 -16.21 -12.81
N LEU A 283 -17.45 -16.99 -12.78
CA LEU A 283 -16.58 -17.20 -13.94
C LEU A 283 -17.32 -17.88 -15.12
N ALA A 284 -18.18 -18.86 -14.85
CA ALA A 284 -19.03 -19.47 -15.86
C ALA A 284 -20.02 -18.47 -16.45
N GLY A 285 -20.62 -17.60 -15.62
CA GLY A 285 -21.45 -16.48 -16.07
C GLY A 285 -20.72 -15.55 -17.03
N ILE A 286 -19.44 -15.21 -16.75
CA ILE A 286 -18.60 -14.41 -17.66
C ILE A 286 -18.36 -15.13 -19.00
N LEU A 287 -18.10 -16.43 -19.00
CA LEU A 287 -17.89 -17.21 -20.22
C LEU A 287 -19.15 -17.30 -21.10
N HIS A 288 -20.33 -17.48 -20.49
CA HIS A 288 -21.61 -17.46 -21.21
C HIS A 288 -22.00 -16.07 -21.69
N LEU A 289 -21.72 -15.03 -20.89
CA LEU A 289 -21.94 -13.64 -21.25
C LEU A 289 -21.26 -13.31 -22.59
N GLY A 290 -20.00 -13.75 -22.79
CA GLY A 290 -19.27 -13.55 -24.06
C GLY A 290 -19.82 -14.27 -25.29
N ASN A 291 -20.82 -15.14 -25.12
CA ASN A 291 -21.49 -15.84 -26.22
C ASN A 291 -22.87 -15.23 -26.58
N ILE A 292 -23.31 -14.17 -25.89
CA ILE A 292 -24.51 -13.43 -26.29
C ILE A 292 -24.22 -12.70 -27.61
N LEU A 293 -25.10 -12.90 -28.58
CA LEU A 293 -25.07 -12.32 -29.91
C LEU A 293 -26.20 -11.30 -30.06
N PHE A 294 -25.89 -10.16 -30.64
CA PHE A 294 -26.86 -9.10 -30.91
C PHE A 294 -27.17 -9.02 -32.41
N THR A 295 -28.31 -8.44 -32.77
CA THR A 295 -28.67 -8.17 -34.17
C THR A 295 -29.43 -6.85 -34.26
N ASP A 296 -29.06 -6.02 -35.23
CA ASP A 296 -29.75 -4.76 -35.49
C ASP A 296 -31.15 -5.04 -36.11
N PRO A 297 -32.16 -4.20 -35.83
CA PRO A 297 -33.48 -4.32 -36.44
C PRO A 297 -33.42 -4.20 -37.98
N PRO A 298 -34.26 -4.94 -38.72
CA PRO A 298 -34.20 -5.02 -40.19
C PRO A 298 -34.54 -3.69 -40.89
N ARG A 299 -35.17 -2.74 -40.19
CA ARG A 299 -35.30 -1.35 -40.61
C ARG A 299 -34.30 -0.51 -39.82
N LYS A 300 -33.45 0.24 -40.51
CA LYS A 300 -32.58 1.28 -39.92
C LYS A 300 -33.38 2.53 -39.52
N SER A 301 -34.44 2.35 -38.72
CA SER A 301 -35.05 3.46 -37.97
C SER A 301 -34.16 3.79 -36.77
N THR A 302 -34.07 5.05 -36.39
CA THR A 302 -33.36 5.51 -35.19
C THR A 302 -34.14 5.31 -33.88
N GLU A 303 -35.25 4.55 -33.95
CA GLU A 303 -36.25 4.41 -32.88
C GLU A 303 -36.23 3.03 -32.20
N GLU A 304 -35.42 2.08 -32.69
CA GLU A 304 -35.31 0.71 -32.17
C GLU A 304 -33.85 0.38 -31.81
N SER A 305 -33.62 -0.27 -30.66
CA SER A 305 -32.32 -0.83 -30.28
C SER A 305 -32.06 -2.17 -30.97
N ALA A 306 -30.80 -2.59 -31.01
CA ALA A 306 -30.48 -3.99 -31.29
C ALA A 306 -31.10 -4.92 -30.22
N TYR A 307 -31.42 -6.14 -30.63
CA TYR A 307 -32.02 -7.18 -29.77
C TYR A 307 -31.08 -8.38 -29.65
N VAL A 308 -31.30 -9.22 -28.63
CA VAL A 308 -30.55 -10.46 -28.44
C VAL A 308 -31.04 -11.52 -29.44
N ARG A 309 -30.10 -12.23 -30.07
CA ARG A 309 -30.41 -13.30 -31.05
C ARG A 309 -30.57 -14.68 -30.40
N ASN A 310 -29.95 -14.89 -29.24
CA ASN A 310 -29.86 -16.17 -28.54
C ASN A 310 -30.27 -16.03 -27.07
N ASP A 311 -31.58 -15.91 -26.85
CA ASP A 311 -32.22 -15.72 -25.54
C ASP A 311 -31.93 -16.84 -24.54
N ASP A 312 -31.62 -18.05 -25.02
CA ASP A 312 -31.23 -19.22 -24.24
C ASP A 312 -29.87 -19.05 -23.56
N VAL A 313 -28.91 -18.42 -24.26
CA VAL A 313 -27.58 -18.09 -23.74
C VAL A 313 -27.67 -16.90 -22.78
N LEU A 314 -28.46 -15.87 -23.12
CA LEU A 314 -28.78 -14.75 -22.24
C LEU A 314 -29.41 -15.23 -20.92
N ALA A 315 -30.44 -16.09 -20.99
CA ALA A 315 -31.11 -16.65 -19.83
C ALA A 315 -30.15 -17.48 -18.97
N THR A 316 -29.25 -18.26 -19.60
CA THR A 316 -28.21 -19.01 -18.89
C THR A 316 -27.20 -18.09 -18.18
N ALA A 317 -26.73 -17.02 -18.83
CA ALA A 317 -25.85 -16.05 -18.19
C ALA A 317 -26.55 -15.33 -17.02
N ALA A 318 -27.79 -14.91 -17.21
CA ALA A 318 -28.62 -14.26 -16.19
C ALA A 318 -28.85 -15.18 -14.97
N GLU A 319 -29.20 -16.46 -15.20
CA GLU A 319 -29.38 -17.46 -14.13
C GLU A 319 -28.08 -17.71 -13.34
N LEU A 320 -26.92 -17.75 -14.00
CA LEU A 320 -25.62 -17.90 -13.34
C LEU A 320 -25.28 -16.67 -12.48
N PHE A 321 -25.58 -15.47 -12.96
CA PHE A 321 -25.45 -14.23 -12.21
C PHE A 321 -26.56 -14.01 -11.17
N GLY A 322 -27.64 -14.79 -11.20
CA GLY A 322 -28.78 -14.67 -10.27
C GLY A 322 -29.66 -13.45 -10.53
N ILE A 323 -29.74 -12.97 -11.76
CA ILE A 323 -30.52 -11.80 -12.20
C ILE A 323 -31.60 -12.22 -13.21
N HIS A 324 -32.60 -11.38 -13.43
CA HIS A 324 -33.63 -11.67 -14.44
C HIS A 324 -33.10 -11.45 -15.87
N ALA A 325 -33.42 -12.37 -16.79
CA ALA A 325 -32.94 -12.32 -18.18
C ALA A 325 -33.30 -11.00 -18.89
N LYS A 326 -34.54 -10.52 -18.73
CA LYS A 326 -35.00 -9.23 -19.28
C LYS A 326 -34.25 -8.01 -18.70
N ALA A 327 -33.84 -8.08 -17.44
CA ALA A 327 -33.06 -7.01 -16.82
C ALA A 327 -31.63 -7.00 -17.39
N LEU A 328 -31.02 -8.18 -17.58
CA LEU A 328 -29.73 -8.30 -18.26
C LEU A 328 -29.82 -7.82 -19.71
N GLU A 329 -30.85 -8.20 -20.46
CA GLU A 329 -31.09 -7.71 -21.82
C GLU A 329 -31.19 -6.20 -21.87
N GLY A 330 -32.07 -5.59 -21.06
CA GLY A 330 -32.23 -4.14 -21.04
C GLY A 330 -30.95 -3.39 -20.71
N VAL A 331 -30.13 -3.89 -19.78
CA VAL A 331 -28.82 -3.30 -19.43
C VAL A 331 -27.73 -3.59 -20.48
N LEU A 332 -27.98 -4.46 -21.47
CA LEU A 332 -27.09 -4.70 -22.60
C LEU A 332 -27.52 -3.98 -23.89
N THR A 333 -28.81 -3.68 -24.07
CA THR A 333 -29.38 -3.02 -25.27
C THR A 333 -29.69 -1.53 -25.08
N TYR A 334 -29.79 -1.07 -23.83
CA TYR A 334 -29.96 0.33 -23.47
C TYR A 334 -28.78 0.82 -22.62
N LYS A 335 -28.47 2.12 -22.72
CA LYS A 335 -27.51 2.78 -21.85
C LYS A 335 -28.05 4.08 -21.31
N THR A 336 -28.19 4.18 -20.00
CA THR A 336 -28.60 5.41 -19.33
C THR A 336 -27.39 6.31 -19.13
N GLN A 337 -27.45 7.54 -19.64
CA GLN A 337 -26.38 8.52 -19.41
C GLN A 337 -26.91 9.96 -19.34
N LEU A 338 -26.17 10.80 -18.63
CA LEU A 338 -26.53 12.19 -18.39
C LEU A 338 -26.11 13.05 -19.61
N ILE A 339 -27.08 13.44 -20.43
CA ILE A 339 -26.90 14.27 -21.63
C ILE A 339 -27.39 15.69 -21.31
N LYS A 340 -26.52 16.69 -21.43
CA LYS A 340 -26.83 18.11 -21.17
C LYS A 340 -27.45 18.42 -19.78
N SER A 341 -27.23 17.55 -18.79
CA SER A 341 -27.84 17.57 -17.43
C SER A 341 -29.24 16.96 -17.30
N GLU A 342 -29.70 16.24 -18.32
CA GLU A 342 -30.90 15.41 -18.30
C GLU A 342 -30.49 13.93 -18.42
N MET A 343 -31.22 13.02 -17.77
CA MET A 343 -30.98 11.59 -17.93
C MET A 343 -31.62 11.11 -19.23
N CYS A 344 -30.83 10.54 -20.13
CA CYS A 344 -31.30 10.02 -21.40
C CYS A 344 -30.89 8.56 -21.57
N THR A 345 -31.86 7.73 -21.95
CA THR A 345 -31.62 6.34 -22.34
C THR A 345 -31.25 6.30 -23.82
N LEU A 346 -30.06 5.77 -24.12
CA LEU A 346 -29.61 5.54 -25.48
C LEU A 346 -29.98 4.13 -25.94
N PHE A 347 -30.57 4.03 -27.13
CA PHE A 347 -30.72 2.79 -27.89
C PHE A 347 -29.36 2.42 -28.48
N LEU A 348 -28.87 1.21 -28.21
CA LEU A 348 -27.57 0.75 -28.68
C LEU A 348 -27.70 -0.05 -29.98
N SER A 349 -26.73 0.12 -30.89
CA SER A 349 -26.55 -0.79 -32.03
C SER A 349 -25.90 -2.11 -31.58
N ALA A 350 -25.96 -3.15 -32.41
CA ALA A 350 -25.41 -4.47 -32.07
C ALA A 350 -23.92 -4.40 -31.65
N GLU A 351 -23.12 -3.59 -32.34
CA GLU A 351 -21.70 -3.34 -31.98
C GLU A 351 -21.55 -2.65 -30.62
N GLN A 352 -22.47 -1.73 -30.26
CA GLN A 352 -22.46 -1.06 -28.97
C GLN A 352 -22.92 -2.01 -27.84
N CYS A 353 -23.88 -2.89 -28.10
CA CYS A 353 -24.30 -3.94 -27.18
C CYS A 353 -23.16 -4.93 -26.89
N GLU A 354 -22.38 -5.34 -27.91
CA GLU A 354 -21.17 -6.17 -27.73
C GLU A 354 -20.15 -5.47 -26.83
N ARG A 355 -19.90 -4.17 -27.03
CA ARG A 355 -19.00 -3.39 -26.16
C ARG A 355 -19.52 -3.33 -24.71
N GLN A 356 -20.83 -3.14 -24.51
CA GLN A 356 -21.45 -3.06 -23.19
C GLN A 356 -21.43 -4.42 -22.45
N ARG A 357 -21.65 -5.53 -23.17
CA ARG A 357 -21.43 -6.91 -22.72
C ARG A 357 -19.97 -7.14 -22.27
N ASP A 358 -19.02 -6.64 -23.04
CA ASP A 358 -17.60 -6.76 -22.75
C ASP A 358 -17.17 -5.88 -21.55
N ASP A 359 -17.73 -4.67 -21.42
CA ASP A 359 -17.57 -3.80 -20.25
C ASP A 359 -18.06 -4.50 -18.96
N LEU A 360 -19.21 -5.17 -19.03
CA LEU A 360 -19.79 -5.94 -17.92
C LEU A 360 -18.88 -7.11 -17.51
N ALA A 361 -18.39 -7.88 -18.48
CA ALA A 361 -17.46 -9.00 -18.24
C ALA A 361 -16.17 -8.56 -17.53
N ARG A 362 -15.53 -7.48 -18.02
CA ARG A 362 -14.33 -6.89 -17.40
C ARG A 362 -14.61 -6.41 -15.97
N SER A 363 -15.76 -5.78 -15.76
CA SER A 363 -16.15 -5.21 -14.47
C SER A 363 -16.35 -6.27 -13.40
N VAL A 364 -17.12 -7.32 -13.71
CA VAL A 364 -17.36 -8.45 -12.80
C VAL A 364 -16.05 -9.18 -12.47
N TYR A 365 -15.18 -9.43 -13.47
CA TYR A 365 -13.88 -10.06 -13.23
C TYR A 365 -12.96 -9.21 -12.35
N GLY A 366 -12.90 -7.90 -12.61
CA GLY A 366 -12.10 -6.96 -11.82
C GLY A 366 -12.53 -6.93 -10.35
N LEU A 367 -13.84 -6.83 -10.09
CA LEU A 367 -14.39 -6.84 -8.72
C LEU A 367 -14.15 -8.18 -8.02
N LEU A 368 -14.28 -9.31 -8.74
CA LEU A 368 -13.98 -10.64 -8.23
C LEU A 368 -12.50 -10.77 -7.82
N PHE A 369 -11.57 -10.28 -8.64
CA PHE A 369 -10.14 -10.30 -8.32
C PHE A 369 -9.83 -9.46 -7.07
N THR A 370 -10.34 -8.23 -7.01
CA THR A 370 -10.15 -7.35 -5.85
C THR A 370 -10.77 -7.93 -4.58
N TRP A 371 -11.91 -8.62 -4.68
CA TRP A 371 -12.47 -9.37 -3.55
C TRP A 371 -11.56 -10.52 -3.09
N LEU A 372 -10.97 -11.30 -4.01
CA LEU A 372 -10.01 -12.36 -3.68
C LEU A 372 -8.77 -11.81 -2.97
N MET A 373 -8.20 -10.72 -3.46
CA MET A 373 -7.07 -10.03 -2.82
C MET A 373 -7.39 -9.59 -1.39
N GLU A 374 -8.59 -9.08 -1.13
CA GLU A 374 -9.00 -8.70 0.22
C GLU A 374 -9.27 -9.91 1.13
N GLN A 375 -9.78 -11.04 0.61
CA GLN A 375 -9.87 -12.29 1.40
C GLN A 375 -8.49 -12.81 1.82
N ILE A 376 -7.51 -12.76 0.92
CA ILE A 376 -6.12 -13.13 1.18
C ILE A 376 -5.53 -12.23 2.29
N ASN A 377 -5.58 -10.91 2.10
CA ASN A 377 -5.03 -9.94 3.05
C ASN A 377 -5.75 -9.99 4.43
N THR A 378 -7.06 -10.24 4.47
CA THR A 378 -7.81 -10.39 5.73
C THR A 378 -7.33 -11.59 6.57
N LYS A 379 -6.63 -12.57 5.96
CA LYS A 379 -6.06 -13.73 6.67
C LYS A 379 -4.55 -13.64 6.93
N LEU A 380 -3.82 -12.88 6.10
CA LEU A 380 -2.35 -12.76 6.21
C LEU A 380 -1.90 -11.55 7.05
N CYS A 381 -2.64 -10.44 7.02
CA CYS A 381 -2.23 -9.20 7.69
C CYS A 381 -2.35 -9.29 9.22
N ASN A 382 -1.34 -8.76 9.93
CA ASN A 382 -1.29 -8.68 11.39
C ASN A 382 -0.50 -7.43 11.82
N GLU A 383 -1.14 -6.27 11.74
CA GLU A 383 -0.50 -4.95 11.88
C GLU A 383 -0.08 -4.61 13.32
N GLU A 384 -0.69 -5.24 14.33
CA GLU A 384 -0.39 -5.00 15.76
C GLU A 384 0.96 -5.57 16.19
N ALA A 385 1.44 -6.62 15.52
CA ALA A 385 2.66 -7.35 15.88
C ALA A 385 3.91 -6.97 15.05
N GLN A 386 3.77 -6.05 14.10
CA GLN A 386 4.82 -5.68 13.15
C GLN A 386 5.84 -4.70 13.76
N SER A 387 7.12 -5.08 13.74
CA SER A 387 8.25 -4.23 14.13
C SER A 387 9.09 -3.76 12.95
N ALA A 388 9.18 -4.57 11.89
CA ALA A 388 9.88 -4.29 10.64
C ALA A 388 9.28 -5.14 9.51
N PHE A 389 9.58 -4.83 8.25
CA PHE A 389 9.18 -5.64 7.10
C PHE A 389 10.29 -5.83 6.06
N ILE A 390 10.14 -6.90 5.27
CA ILE A 390 10.87 -7.09 4.01
C ILE A 390 9.84 -7.11 2.88
N GLY A 391 9.88 -6.11 2.00
CA GLY A 391 9.08 -6.04 0.79
C GLY A 391 9.75 -6.77 -0.36
N VAL A 392 8.96 -7.45 -1.21
CA VAL A 392 9.40 -8.00 -2.49
C VAL A 392 8.48 -7.47 -3.59
N LEU A 393 9.05 -6.75 -4.56
CA LEU A 393 8.34 -6.11 -5.65
C LEU A 393 8.54 -6.86 -6.97
N ASP A 394 7.46 -7.42 -7.50
CA ASP A 394 7.40 -8.10 -8.81
C ASP A 394 6.33 -7.44 -9.67
N MET A 395 6.75 -6.52 -10.55
CA MET A 395 5.86 -5.84 -11.49
C MET A 395 5.85 -6.52 -12.87
N ILE A 396 4.80 -6.26 -13.65
CA ILE A 396 4.73 -6.68 -15.05
C ILE A 396 5.97 -6.14 -15.78
N GLY A 397 6.68 -7.02 -16.49
CA GLY A 397 7.92 -6.63 -17.19
C GLY A 397 7.67 -5.75 -18.40
N TYR A 398 8.70 -4.99 -18.80
CA TYR A 398 8.66 -4.16 -20.00
C TYR A 398 8.22 -4.98 -21.22
N ARG A 399 7.36 -4.39 -22.05
CA ARG A 399 6.87 -4.97 -23.31
C ARG A 399 7.37 -4.15 -24.47
N THR A 400 8.01 -4.82 -25.42
CA THR A 400 8.46 -4.23 -26.69
C THR A 400 7.53 -4.65 -27.81
N ASP A 401 7.52 -3.93 -28.93
CA ASP A 401 6.90 -4.43 -30.16
C ASP A 401 7.89 -5.40 -30.86
N SER A 402 7.51 -6.67 -30.94
CA SER A 402 8.30 -7.72 -31.61
C SER A 402 8.63 -7.42 -33.09
N ILE A 403 7.95 -6.45 -33.69
CA ILE A 403 8.11 -6.03 -35.09
C ILE A 403 9.04 -4.80 -35.19
N THR A 404 9.07 -3.88 -34.22
CA THR A 404 10.10 -2.81 -34.20
C THR A 404 11.50 -3.38 -33.96
N ARG A 405 11.64 -4.46 -33.16
CA ARG A 405 12.91 -5.24 -33.08
C ARG A 405 13.42 -5.76 -34.44
N ARG A 406 12.55 -5.85 -35.46
CA ARG A 406 12.88 -6.30 -36.83
C ARG A 406 12.85 -5.19 -37.88
N GLY A 407 12.71 -3.93 -37.46
CA GLY A 407 12.66 -2.77 -38.37
C GLY A 407 11.36 -2.63 -39.17
N GLY A 408 10.29 -3.34 -38.80
CA GLY A 408 8.97 -3.21 -39.43
C GLY A 408 8.04 -2.27 -38.66
N THR A 409 6.99 -1.76 -39.34
CA THR A 409 5.92 -1.01 -38.68
C THR A 409 4.84 -1.97 -38.17
N GLY A 410 5.07 -2.51 -36.97
CA GLY A 410 4.15 -3.42 -36.28
C GLY A 410 2.79 -2.80 -35.97
N ALA A 411 1.82 -3.65 -35.62
CA ALA A 411 0.44 -3.21 -35.35
C ALA A 411 0.37 -2.06 -34.31
N GLY A 412 1.33 -2.00 -33.38
CA GLY A 412 1.33 -1.12 -32.22
C GLY A 412 0.86 -1.88 -30.98
N LEU A 413 1.40 -1.54 -29.82
CA LEU A 413 0.96 -2.11 -28.55
C LEU A 413 -0.31 -1.40 -28.04
N PRO A 414 -1.24 -2.11 -27.36
CA PRO A 414 -2.47 -1.52 -26.84
C PRO A 414 -2.23 -0.67 -25.58
N PHE A 415 -3.24 0.09 -25.17
CA PHE A 415 -3.20 0.98 -24.00
C PHE A 415 -2.65 0.34 -22.70
N GLU A 416 -2.97 -0.92 -22.40
CA GLU A 416 -2.39 -1.61 -21.22
C GLU A 416 -0.85 -1.76 -21.28
N ALA A 417 -0.26 -1.80 -22.48
CA ALA A 417 1.20 -1.78 -22.64
C ALA A 417 1.79 -0.45 -22.21
N LEU A 418 1.12 0.66 -22.57
CA LEU A 418 1.53 2.01 -22.21
C LEU A 418 1.60 2.15 -20.67
N LEU A 419 0.56 1.67 -19.97
CA LEU A 419 0.53 1.64 -18.51
C LEU A 419 1.65 0.76 -17.92
N SER A 420 1.84 -0.46 -18.44
CA SER A 420 2.88 -1.39 -17.97
C SER A 420 4.29 -0.83 -18.16
N ASN A 421 4.55 -0.23 -19.32
CA ASN A 421 5.84 0.35 -19.68
C ASN A 421 6.10 1.64 -18.88
N TYR A 422 5.08 2.44 -18.57
CA TYR A 422 5.21 3.56 -17.63
C TYR A 422 5.61 3.10 -16.22
N VAL A 423 5.03 2.00 -15.69
CA VAL A 423 5.45 1.43 -14.39
C VAL A 423 6.93 1.04 -14.43
N CYS A 424 7.37 0.41 -15.52
CA CYS A 424 8.78 0.08 -15.73
C CYS A 424 9.67 1.33 -15.79
N GLU A 425 9.26 2.37 -16.53
CA GLU A 425 9.97 3.64 -16.66
C GLU A 425 10.16 4.32 -15.30
N ARG A 426 9.10 4.37 -14.49
CA ARG A 426 9.12 4.99 -13.16
C ARG A 426 9.96 4.19 -12.15
N LEU A 427 9.93 2.86 -12.21
CA LEU A 427 10.79 2.02 -11.38
C LEU A 427 12.26 2.06 -11.81
N HIS A 428 12.53 2.19 -13.12
CA HIS A 428 13.89 2.40 -13.64
C HIS A 428 14.45 3.75 -13.17
N ASN A 429 13.65 4.82 -13.23
CA ASN A 429 14.04 6.14 -12.71
C ASN A 429 14.33 6.09 -11.20
N PHE A 430 13.47 5.43 -10.41
CA PHE A 430 13.71 5.19 -8.99
C PHE A 430 15.01 4.40 -8.72
N MET A 431 15.27 3.37 -9.52
CA MET A 431 16.49 2.57 -9.41
C MET A 431 17.76 3.39 -9.70
N LEU A 432 17.75 4.24 -10.73
CA LEU A 432 18.88 5.13 -11.03
C LEU A 432 19.11 6.12 -9.88
N ASP A 433 18.06 6.77 -9.39
CA ASP A 433 18.10 7.66 -8.21
C ASP A 433 18.73 6.97 -6.98
N GLN A 434 18.29 5.74 -6.67
CA GLN A 434 18.78 5.00 -5.50
C GLN A 434 20.21 4.47 -5.63
N LEU A 435 20.74 4.27 -6.84
CA LEU A 435 22.09 3.76 -7.09
C LEU A 435 23.12 4.87 -7.33
N PHE A 436 22.72 5.95 -7.98
CA PHE A 436 23.61 7.07 -8.33
C PHE A 436 23.47 8.24 -7.35
N THR A 437 22.25 8.71 -7.06
CA THR A 437 22.01 9.96 -6.31
C THR A 437 21.95 9.78 -4.80
N ALA A 438 21.13 8.85 -4.30
CA ALA A 438 20.63 8.86 -2.91
C ALA A 438 21.67 8.75 -1.78
N GLN A 439 22.90 8.32 -2.07
CA GLN A 439 24.02 8.30 -1.11
C GLN A 439 25.21 9.17 -1.57
N SER A 440 25.10 9.86 -2.70
CA SER A 440 26.16 10.68 -3.29
C SER A 440 26.48 11.88 -2.42
N ASP A 441 25.45 12.62 -2.02
CA ASP A 441 25.61 13.89 -1.32
C ASP A 441 26.11 13.69 0.10
N ASP A 442 25.57 12.72 0.84
CA ASP A 442 26.03 12.39 2.20
C ASP A 442 27.52 11.99 2.22
N MET A 443 27.97 11.18 1.26
CA MET A 443 29.37 10.76 1.15
C MET A 443 30.28 11.91 0.74
N THR A 444 29.85 12.74 -0.21
CA THR A 444 30.60 13.92 -0.66
C THR A 444 30.76 14.94 0.48
N ASN A 445 29.67 15.22 1.20
CA ASN A 445 29.65 16.08 2.39
C ASN A 445 30.47 15.52 3.56
N ASP A 446 30.72 14.20 3.59
CA ASP A 446 31.58 13.56 4.59
C ASP A 446 33.02 13.32 4.10
N GLY A 447 33.38 13.84 2.90
CA GLY A 447 34.73 13.81 2.35
C GLY A 447 35.15 12.50 1.70
N ILE A 448 34.21 11.59 1.38
CA ILE A 448 34.51 10.30 0.74
C ILE A 448 34.52 10.48 -0.79
N PRO A 449 35.64 10.18 -1.49
CA PRO A 449 35.72 10.32 -2.94
C PRO A 449 34.83 9.29 -3.64
N GLN A 450 34.10 9.74 -4.66
CA GLN A 450 33.24 8.88 -5.48
C GLN A 450 33.63 8.96 -6.96
N PRO A 451 33.48 7.86 -7.73
CA PRO A 451 33.67 7.89 -9.18
C PRO A 451 32.54 8.69 -9.84
N SER A 452 32.89 9.75 -10.56
CA SER A 452 31.95 10.44 -11.45
C SER A 452 31.63 9.53 -12.65
N ILE A 453 30.36 9.16 -12.79
CA ILE A 453 29.89 8.22 -13.82
C ILE A 453 28.71 8.87 -14.53
N ALA A 454 28.90 9.23 -15.80
CA ALA A 454 27.80 9.65 -16.65
C ALA A 454 26.90 8.45 -16.98
N TYR A 455 25.59 8.62 -16.79
CA TYR A 455 24.53 7.69 -17.18
C TYR A 455 23.40 8.47 -17.87
N ILE A 456 22.46 7.77 -18.51
CA ILE A 456 21.31 8.40 -19.15
C ILE A 456 20.15 8.43 -18.14
N ASP A 457 19.77 9.61 -17.68
CA ASP A 457 18.57 9.77 -16.86
C ASP A 457 17.31 9.69 -17.74
N ASN A 458 16.36 8.85 -17.33
CA ASN A 458 15.07 8.67 -17.99
C ASN A 458 13.94 9.51 -17.38
N LYS A 459 14.22 10.40 -16.42
CA LYS A 459 13.28 11.40 -15.88
C LYS A 459 12.49 12.16 -16.96
N PRO A 460 13.06 12.59 -18.11
CA PRO A 460 12.29 13.23 -19.18
C PRO A 460 11.19 12.34 -19.76
N CYS A 461 11.41 11.02 -19.82
CA CYS A 461 10.38 10.06 -20.25
C CYS A 461 9.30 9.88 -19.17
N VAL A 462 9.68 9.80 -17.89
CA VAL A 462 8.71 9.77 -16.77
C VAL A 462 7.83 11.04 -16.75
N ASP A 463 8.42 12.21 -17.02
CA ASP A 463 7.72 13.48 -17.09
C ASP A 463 6.81 13.59 -18.32
N LEU A 464 7.22 13.05 -19.49
CA LEU A 464 6.34 12.91 -20.65
C LEU A 464 5.03 12.21 -20.27
N PHE A 465 5.08 11.15 -19.46
CA PHE A 465 3.88 10.47 -18.97
C PHE A 465 3.10 11.28 -17.93
N ALA A 466 3.77 11.70 -16.86
CA ALA A 466 3.12 12.06 -15.60
C ALA A 466 3.26 13.53 -15.16
N LYS A 467 3.97 14.40 -15.92
CA LYS A 467 4.15 15.81 -15.54
C LYS A 467 2.80 16.52 -15.42
N SER A 468 2.62 17.25 -14.31
CA SER A 468 1.37 17.94 -13.99
C SER A 468 0.90 18.83 -15.16
N ARG A 469 -0.38 18.69 -15.54
CA ARG A 469 -1.09 19.45 -16.60
C ARG A 469 -0.58 19.31 -18.04
N ARG A 470 0.68 18.93 -18.28
CA ARG A 470 1.29 18.82 -19.62
C ARG A 470 1.62 17.38 -20.05
N GLY A 471 1.78 16.40 -19.16
CA GLY A 471 2.09 15.01 -19.50
C GLY A 471 0.89 14.22 -20.08
N LEU A 472 1.17 13.10 -20.75
CA LEU A 472 0.20 12.28 -21.50
C LEU A 472 -1.06 11.93 -20.67
N PHE A 473 -0.91 11.49 -19.42
CA PHE A 473 -2.06 11.15 -18.56
C PHE A 473 -2.93 12.39 -18.27
N ALA A 474 -2.31 13.53 -17.97
CA ALA A 474 -3.02 14.79 -17.73
C ALA A 474 -3.67 15.37 -19.01
N LEU A 475 -3.15 15.05 -20.20
CA LEU A 475 -3.76 15.39 -21.48
C LEU A 475 -4.98 14.51 -21.78
N MET A 476 -4.89 13.19 -21.58
CA MET A 476 -6.04 12.29 -21.74
C MET A 476 -7.20 12.68 -20.83
N ASP A 477 -6.92 12.90 -19.54
CA ASP A 477 -7.92 13.34 -18.56
C ASP A 477 -8.57 14.66 -18.97
N LYS A 478 -7.78 15.61 -19.50
CA LYS A 478 -8.24 16.92 -19.98
C LYS A 478 -9.10 16.85 -21.24
N GLU A 479 -8.80 15.96 -22.20
CA GLU A 479 -9.62 15.80 -23.40
C GLU A 479 -10.90 15.00 -23.10
N SER A 480 -10.87 14.02 -22.19
CA SER A 480 -12.08 13.41 -21.62
C SER A 480 -12.98 14.46 -20.95
N ASP A 481 -12.41 15.32 -20.12
CA ASP A 481 -13.10 16.45 -19.44
C ASP A 481 -13.71 17.48 -20.41
N ARG A 482 -13.20 17.56 -21.64
CA ARG A 482 -13.72 18.45 -22.69
C ARG A 482 -14.85 17.81 -23.46
N SER A 483 -14.76 16.51 -23.73
CA SER A 483 -15.78 15.75 -24.47
C SER A 483 -16.94 15.28 -23.60
N SER A 484 -16.97 15.64 -22.32
CA SER A 484 -18.14 15.44 -21.44
C SER A 484 -19.33 16.36 -21.78
N ASN A 485 -19.21 17.22 -22.80
CA ASN A 485 -20.34 17.87 -23.47
C ASN A 485 -20.74 17.01 -24.70
N PRO A 486 -21.91 16.34 -24.71
CA PRO A 486 -22.32 15.40 -25.77
C PRO A 486 -22.52 16.05 -27.16
N PRO A 487 -22.54 15.28 -28.27
CA PRO A 487 -23.05 13.90 -28.36
C PRO A 487 -22.00 12.78 -28.29
N THR A 488 -20.73 13.03 -28.61
CA THR A 488 -19.69 12.00 -28.72
C THR A 488 -18.60 12.20 -27.65
N GLY A 489 -18.23 11.12 -26.95
CA GLY A 489 -17.09 11.12 -26.03
C GLY A 489 -15.75 11.38 -26.74
N ALA A 490 -14.67 11.48 -25.96
CA ALA A 490 -13.36 11.78 -26.51
C ALA A 490 -12.93 10.65 -27.46
N THR A 491 -12.34 11.02 -28.60
CA THR A 491 -11.92 10.09 -29.66
C THR A 491 -10.40 9.91 -29.67
N ASP A 492 -9.94 8.74 -30.13
CA ASP A 492 -8.53 8.41 -30.36
C ASP A 492 -7.78 9.52 -31.10
N LYS A 493 -8.42 10.11 -32.11
CA LYS A 493 -7.86 11.23 -32.90
C LYS A 493 -7.66 12.50 -32.08
N GLN A 494 -8.59 12.85 -31.18
CA GLN A 494 -8.45 14.02 -30.31
C GLN A 494 -7.31 13.84 -29.30
N TYR A 495 -7.18 12.65 -28.71
CA TYR A 495 -6.04 12.31 -27.85
C TYR A 495 -4.71 12.43 -28.61
N LEU A 496 -4.59 11.81 -29.78
CA LEU A 496 -3.37 11.84 -30.59
C LEU A 496 -3.01 13.25 -31.05
N GLN A 497 -4.00 14.06 -31.43
CA GLN A 497 -3.81 15.48 -31.75
C GLN A 497 -3.34 16.28 -30.53
N ALA A 498 -3.89 16.02 -29.34
CA ALA A 498 -3.46 16.68 -28.10
C ALA A 498 -2.02 16.30 -27.73
N PHE A 499 -1.65 15.01 -27.83
CA PHE A 499 -0.27 14.55 -27.62
C PHE A 499 0.70 15.22 -28.60
N SER A 500 0.39 15.15 -29.90
CA SER A 500 1.23 15.72 -30.95
C SER A 500 1.38 17.23 -30.80
N LYS A 501 0.30 17.96 -30.45
CA LYS A 501 0.34 19.41 -30.24
C LYS A 501 1.23 19.84 -29.08
N VAL A 502 1.39 19.02 -28.04
CA VAL A 502 2.18 19.36 -26.84
C VAL A 502 3.59 18.77 -26.88
N HIS A 503 3.78 17.63 -27.55
CA HIS A 503 5.01 16.84 -27.47
C HIS A 503 5.73 16.60 -28.81
N ALA A 504 5.31 17.20 -29.93
CA ALA A 504 6.00 17.00 -31.23
C ALA A 504 7.50 17.38 -31.23
N SER A 505 7.94 18.26 -30.33
CA SER A 505 9.36 18.63 -30.13
C SER A 505 10.04 17.90 -28.97
N HIS A 506 9.36 16.98 -28.29
CA HIS A 506 9.89 16.29 -27.12
C HIS A 506 10.72 15.07 -27.54
N ASN A 507 11.99 15.00 -27.14
CA ASN A 507 12.93 13.94 -27.55
C ASN A 507 12.39 12.51 -27.39
N ASN A 508 11.60 12.24 -26.34
CA ASN A 508 11.02 10.91 -26.10
C ASN A 508 9.68 10.63 -26.82
N PHE A 509 9.07 11.59 -27.52
CA PHE A 509 7.80 11.41 -28.24
C PHE A 509 8.02 11.45 -29.75
N LEU A 510 7.62 10.40 -30.45
CA LEU A 510 7.91 10.20 -31.86
C LEU A 510 6.62 9.96 -32.66
N ALA A 511 6.42 10.71 -33.74
CA ALA A 511 5.38 10.42 -34.72
C ALA A 511 5.76 9.17 -35.54
N VAL A 512 4.78 8.33 -35.87
CA VAL A 512 5.02 7.10 -36.65
C VAL A 512 4.81 7.37 -38.15
N PRO A 513 5.84 7.23 -39.01
CA PRO A 513 5.67 7.42 -40.45
C PRO A 513 4.60 6.49 -41.03
N ASN A 514 3.77 7.02 -41.92
CA ASN A 514 2.71 6.30 -42.63
C ASN A 514 1.63 5.65 -41.73
N ARG A 515 1.51 6.04 -40.45
CA ARG A 515 0.47 5.52 -39.52
C ARG A 515 -0.19 6.65 -38.72
N HIS A 516 -1.34 7.11 -39.21
CA HIS A 516 -2.08 8.23 -38.62
C HIS A 516 -2.87 7.91 -37.32
N ASN A 517 -2.87 6.66 -36.85
CA ASN A 517 -3.51 6.23 -35.60
C ASN A 517 -2.50 5.69 -34.57
N ALA A 518 -1.22 6.03 -34.68
CA ALA A 518 -0.18 5.52 -33.80
C ALA A 518 0.83 6.61 -33.42
N PHE A 519 1.44 6.44 -32.25
CA PHE A 519 2.59 7.22 -31.80
C PHE A 519 3.64 6.25 -31.25
N ALA A 520 4.88 6.71 -31.10
CA ALA A 520 5.94 5.94 -30.47
C ALA A 520 6.57 6.74 -29.33
N ILE A 521 7.08 6.02 -28.33
CA ILE A 521 7.88 6.60 -27.23
C ILE A 521 9.25 5.96 -27.25
N GLN A 522 10.28 6.80 -27.09
CA GLN A 522 11.64 6.36 -26.79
C GLN A 522 11.75 6.15 -25.27
N HIS A 523 11.60 4.89 -24.84
CA HIS A 523 11.79 4.46 -23.45
C HIS A 523 13.27 4.18 -23.15
N TYR A 524 13.61 3.98 -21.88
CA TYR A 524 14.93 3.47 -21.48
C TYR A 524 15.32 2.19 -22.25
N ALA A 525 14.38 1.24 -22.37
CA ALA A 525 14.57 -0.04 -23.07
C ALA A 525 14.44 0.02 -24.61
N GLY A 526 14.22 1.20 -25.20
CA GLY A 526 14.14 1.41 -26.65
C GLY A 526 12.83 2.03 -27.16
N GLN A 527 12.74 2.17 -28.48
CA GLN A 527 11.55 2.71 -29.14
C GLN A 527 10.42 1.67 -29.18
N THR A 528 9.25 2.04 -28.64
CA THR A 528 8.04 1.23 -28.67
C THR A 528 6.88 2.03 -29.28
N THR A 529 6.16 1.41 -30.21
CA THR A 529 4.99 1.98 -30.90
C THR A 529 3.70 1.54 -30.21
N TYR A 530 2.76 2.48 -30.05
CA TYR A 530 1.43 2.26 -29.49
C TYR A 530 0.35 2.59 -30.53
N ASP A 531 -0.67 1.73 -30.62
CA ASP A 531 -1.88 1.98 -31.41
C ASP A 531 -2.89 2.74 -30.54
N MET A 532 -3.44 3.85 -31.05
CA MET A 532 -4.38 4.70 -30.31
C MET A 532 -5.76 4.07 -30.11
N ASN A 533 -6.05 2.96 -30.78
CA ASN A 533 -7.33 2.24 -30.72
C ASN A 533 -7.81 2.01 -29.27
N ARG A 534 -9.00 2.52 -28.93
CA ARG A 534 -9.67 2.39 -27.61
C ARG A 534 -8.93 3.05 -26.44
N PHE A 535 -8.11 4.07 -26.69
CA PHE A 535 -7.42 4.80 -25.61
C PHE A 535 -8.36 5.55 -24.64
N PRO A 536 -9.39 6.29 -25.12
CA PRO A 536 -10.34 6.97 -24.24
C PRO A 536 -11.14 6.01 -23.36
N GLU A 537 -11.62 4.90 -23.91
CA GLU A 537 -12.31 3.84 -23.17
C GLU A 537 -11.38 3.20 -22.13
N GLY A 538 -10.12 2.91 -22.53
CA GLY A 538 -9.10 2.38 -21.64
C GLY A 538 -8.76 3.31 -20.47
N ASN A 539 -8.72 4.63 -20.70
CA ASN A 539 -8.40 5.60 -19.64
C ASN A 539 -9.58 5.90 -18.70
N ALA A 540 -10.83 5.69 -19.13
CA ALA A 540 -12.01 6.13 -18.40
C ALA A 540 -12.18 5.49 -17.00
N ASP A 541 -11.93 4.18 -16.86
CA ASP A 541 -12.07 3.41 -15.59
C ASP A 541 -13.43 3.60 -14.88
N VAL A 542 -14.47 3.88 -15.67
CA VAL A 542 -15.85 4.06 -15.20
C VAL A 542 -16.57 2.71 -15.23
N LEU A 543 -17.12 2.33 -14.07
CA LEU A 543 -18.09 1.25 -13.97
C LEU A 543 -19.44 1.82 -14.42
N ILE A 544 -20.08 1.20 -15.42
CA ILE A 544 -21.38 1.67 -15.91
C ILE A 544 -22.40 1.58 -14.75
N THR A 545 -23.14 2.67 -14.53
CA THR A 545 -24.12 2.84 -13.45
C THR A 545 -25.16 1.73 -13.48
N ASP A 546 -25.63 1.41 -14.68
CA ASP A 546 -26.67 0.44 -14.97
C ASP A 546 -26.22 -0.98 -14.55
N PHE A 547 -24.91 -1.28 -14.52
CA PHE A 547 -24.39 -2.53 -13.98
C PHE A 547 -24.51 -2.60 -12.45
N VAL A 548 -24.26 -1.49 -11.75
CA VAL A 548 -24.43 -1.43 -10.29
C VAL A 548 -25.91 -1.66 -9.94
N GLN A 549 -26.81 -1.00 -10.67
CA GLN A 549 -28.26 -1.14 -10.51
C GLN A 549 -28.74 -2.56 -10.87
N LEU A 550 -28.20 -3.19 -11.92
CA LEU A 550 -28.50 -4.57 -12.30
C LEU A 550 -28.20 -5.59 -11.18
N PHE A 551 -27.12 -5.38 -10.42
CA PHE A 551 -26.73 -6.31 -9.36
C PHE A 551 -27.27 -5.95 -7.98
N LEU A 552 -27.37 -4.67 -7.62
CA LEU A 552 -27.88 -4.24 -6.32
C LEU A 552 -29.41 -4.08 -6.29
N GLY A 553 -30.04 -3.90 -7.45
CA GLY A 553 -31.43 -3.49 -7.59
C GLY A 553 -31.61 -1.98 -7.46
N ASN A 554 -32.75 -1.48 -7.97
CA ASN A 554 -33.23 -0.11 -7.77
C ASN A 554 -34.46 -0.08 -6.85
N GLY A 555 -34.53 -1.02 -5.90
CA GLY A 555 -35.70 -1.15 -5.03
C GLY A 555 -36.89 -1.75 -5.76
N ASP A 556 -37.96 -0.98 -5.95
CA ASP A 556 -39.28 -1.49 -6.34
C ASP A 556 -39.38 -1.97 -7.81
N ASP A 557 -38.73 -1.28 -8.78
CA ASP A 557 -38.88 -1.59 -10.22
C ASP A 557 -38.06 -2.80 -10.71
N LEU A 558 -36.92 -3.07 -10.06
CA LEU A 558 -35.90 -4.02 -10.54
C LEU A 558 -35.25 -4.72 -9.33
N PRO A 559 -35.65 -5.97 -9.00
CA PRO A 559 -35.02 -6.72 -7.93
C PRO A 559 -33.57 -7.03 -8.30
N GLY A 560 -32.67 -6.75 -7.34
CA GLY A 560 -31.24 -7.03 -7.48
C GLY A 560 -30.93 -8.52 -7.57
N SER A 561 -29.65 -8.86 -7.68
CA SER A 561 -29.23 -10.26 -7.82
C SER A 561 -29.66 -11.10 -6.61
N ALA A 562 -30.42 -12.15 -6.87
CA ALA A 562 -30.74 -13.20 -5.90
C ALA A 562 -29.49 -13.97 -5.42
N ASN A 563 -28.34 -13.78 -6.11
CA ASN A 563 -27.06 -14.29 -5.67
C ASN A 563 -26.36 -13.29 -4.74
N ALA A 564 -26.51 -13.47 -3.43
CA ALA A 564 -25.86 -12.65 -2.40
C ALA A 564 -24.31 -12.58 -2.47
N PHE A 565 -23.65 -13.47 -3.25
CA PHE A 565 -22.24 -13.30 -3.57
C PHE A 565 -22.01 -12.19 -4.62
N MET A 566 -22.88 -12.11 -5.64
CA MET A 566 -22.81 -11.08 -6.68
C MET A 566 -23.15 -9.70 -6.10
N THR A 567 -24.20 -9.57 -5.28
CA THR A 567 -24.51 -8.29 -4.61
C THR A 567 -23.30 -7.81 -3.78
N GLY A 568 -22.69 -8.71 -3.01
CA GLY A 568 -21.51 -8.43 -2.19
C GLY A 568 -20.24 -8.01 -2.95
N LEU A 569 -20.13 -8.32 -4.25
CA LEU A 569 -19.05 -7.78 -5.11
C LEU A 569 -19.28 -6.29 -5.46
N PHE A 570 -20.53 -5.87 -5.60
CA PHE A 570 -20.91 -4.50 -5.98
C PHE A 570 -21.18 -3.58 -4.77
N GLU A 571 -21.51 -4.11 -3.59
CA GLU A 571 -21.61 -3.37 -2.32
C GLU A 571 -20.24 -2.98 -1.70
N GLY A 572 -19.15 -3.58 -2.20
CA GLY A 572 -17.83 -3.50 -1.57
C GLY A 572 -17.18 -2.11 -1.60
N LYS A 573 -16.25 -1.86 -0.66
CA LYS A 573 -15.43 -0.62 -0.59
C LYS A 573 -14.65 -0.29 -1.89
N SER A 574 -14.52 -1.27 -2.78
CA SER A 574 -13.86 -1.18 -4.08
C SER A 574 -14.68 -0.43 -5.13
N VAL A 575 -16.00 -0.36 -4.97
CA VAL A 575 -16.90 0.44 -5.81
C VAL A 575 -17.17 1.77 -5.14
N LYS A 576 -16.89 2.87 -5.86
CA LYS A 576 -17.28 4.22 -5.44
C LYS A 576 -18.37 4.74 -6.35
N THR A 577 -19.54 5.05 -5.77
CA THR A 577 -20.70 5.63 -6.47
C THR A 577 -20.79 7.13 -6.20
N GLU A 578 -21.02 7.91 -7.25
CA GLU A 578 -21.36 9.34 -7.18
C GLU A 578 -22.85 9.48 -7.51
N THR A 579 -23.64 10.05 -6.61
CA THR A 579 -25.08 10.24 -6.79
C THR A 579 -25.42 11.65 -7.29
N HIS A 580 -26.61 11.82 -7.87
CA HIS A 580 -27.02 13.10 -8.44
C HIS A 580 -27.20 14.17 -7.36
N ALA A 581 -26.76 15.40 -7.64
CA ALA A 581 -26.76 16.49 -6.65
C ALA A 581 -28.17 16.95 -6.19
N ARG A 582 -29.23 16.55 -6.90
CA ARG A 582 -30.63 16.81 -6.54
C ARG A 582 -31.39 15.56 -6.10
N ASP A 583 -30.85 14.37 -6.34
CA ASP A 583 -31.51 13.10 -6.06
C ASP A 583 -30.47 12.05 -5.63
N ALA A 584 -30.58 11.57 -4.40
CA ALA A 584 -29.64 10.63 -3.82
C ALA A 584 -29.86 9.17 -4.27
N GLY A 585 -31.00 8.84 -4.89
CA GLY A 585 -31.26 7.50 -5.44
C GLY A 585 -30.59 7.27 -6.80
N ILE A 586 -30.39 8.33 -7.58
CA ILE A 586 -29.80 8.25 -8.92
C ILE A 586 -28.28 8.23 -8.84
N ILE A 587 -27.67 7.08 -9.18
CA ILE A 587 -26.22 6.96 -9.35
C ILE A 587 -25.84 7.56 -10.71
N VAL A 588 -25.00 8.59 -10.71
CA VAL A 588 -24.54 9.31 -11.92
C VAL A 588 -23.20 8.77 -12.43
N SER A 589 -22.38 8.21 -11.55
CA SER A 589 -21.22 7.42 -11.96
C SER A 589 -20.86 6.37 -10.91
N ALA A 590 -20.22 5.29 -11.34
CA ALA A 590 -19.55 4.36 -10.45
C ALA A 590 -18.12 4.11 -10.95
N ARG A 591 -17.17 3.78 -10.07
CA ARG A 591 -15.78 3.43 -10.46
C ARG A 591 -15.22 2.29 -9.63
N HIS A 592 -14.36 1.51 -10.28
CA HIS A 592 -13.57 0.45 -9.64
C HIS A 592 -12.10 0.86 -9.54
N SER A 593 -11.68 1.27 -8.34
CA SER A 593 -10.35 1.81 -8.06
C SER A 593 -9.21 1.01 -8.71
N ALA A 594 -8.35 1.68 -9.48
CA ALA A 594 -7.11 1.09 -9.99
C ALA A 594 -5.97 1.07 -8.95
N LYS A 595 -6.17 1.68 -7.78
CA LYS A 595 -5.30 1.56 -6.61
C LYS A 595 -5.60 0.29 -5.81
N PRO A 596 -4.59 -0.37 -5.20
CA PRO A 596 -4.81 -1.46 -4.26
C PRO A 596 -5.74 -1.05 -3.10
N THR A 597 -6.46 -2.01 -2.52
CA THR A 597 -7.41 -1.76 -1.40
C THR A 597 -6.74 -1.32 -0.11
N ARG A 598 -5.43 -1.53 0.00
CA ARG A 598 -4.59 -1.30 1.19
C ARG A 598 -3.35 -0.51 0.79
N SER A 599 -2.86 0.32 1.70
CA SER A 599 -1.63 1.09 1.48
C SER A 599 -0.37 0.27 1.82
N PRO A 600 0.78 0.58 1.20
CA PRO A 600 2.08 0.13 1.66
C PRO A 600 2.34 0.49 3.14
N SER A 601 3.16 -0.31 3.82
CA SER A 601 3.59 -0.02 5.20
C SER A 601 4.62 1.12 5.21
N THR A 602 4.24 2.29 5.71
CA THR A 602 5.19 3.40 5.93
C THR A 602 5.87 3.28 7.29
N ARG A 603 7.13 3.74 7.36
CA ARG A 603 7.94 3.67 8.58
C ARG A 603 7.32 4.54 9.68
N ARG A 604 6.94 3.94 10.81
CA ARG A 604 6.62 4.69 12.03
C ARG A 604 7.91 5.36 12.52
N LYS A 605 8.09 6.67 12.24
CA LYS A 605 9.22 7.45 12.76
C LYS A 605 9.20 7.34 14.30
N ARG A 606 10.23 6.72 14.88
CA ARG A 606 10.54 6.92 16.30
C ARG A 606 10.88 8.41 16.48
N PRO A 607 10.46 9.06 17.58
CA PRO A 607 10.79 10.45 17.81
C PRO A 607 12.28 10.57 18.16
N THR A 608 13.11 10.78 17.13
CA THR A 608 14.50 11.22 17.26
C THR A 608 14.54 12.72 17.02
N THR A 609 15.09 13.46 17.98
CA THR A 609 15.27 14.91 17.92
C THR A 609 16.34 15.28 16.90
N ASP A 610 15.93 15.61 15.68
CA ASP A 610 16.74 16.38 14.73
C ASP A 610 15.83 17.19 13.79
N HIS A 611 15.90 18.52 13.91
CA HIS A 611 15.10 19.47 13.13
C HIS A 611 15.84 19.93 11.87
N THR A 612 15.83 19.14 10.80
CA THR A 612 16.42 19.55 9.49
C THR A 612 15.81 18.85 8.25
N ALA A 613 14.58 18.33 8.34
CA ALA A 613 13.97 17.51 7.26
C ALA A 613 12.58 17.97 6.79
N GLU A 614 12.31 19.28 6.76
CA GLU A 614 11.02 19.84 6.29
C GLU A 614 11.17 20.96 5.22
N ALA A 615 12.39 21.19 4.71
CA ALA A 615 12.65 22.16 3.64
C ALA A 615 12.54 21.57 2.21
N ALA A 616 12.76 20.26 2.03
CA ALA A 616 12.96 19.63 0.72
C ALA A 616 11.67 19.20 -0.02
N ALA A 617 10.55 19.91 0.18
CA ALA A 617 9.25 19.56 -0.40
C ALA A 617 8.49 20.77 -0.99
N LYS A 618 9.22 21.81 -1.43
CA LYS A 618 8.65 23.01 -2.08
C LYS A 618 9.27 23.37 -3.43
N ASP A 619 10.38 22.76 -3.81
CA ASP A 619 11.08 23.09 -5.07
C ASP A 619 10.54 22.22 -6.22
N ASP A 620 9.39 22.61 -6.78
CA ASP A 620 8.87 22.06 -8.06
C ASP A 620 7.79 22.96 -8.72
N ASP A 621 7.64 24.22 -8.30
CA ASP A 621 6.59 25.16 -8.77
C ASP A 621 7.16 26.46 -9.40
N ASP A 622 8.47 26.55 -9.63
CA ASP A 622 9.13 27.60 -10.42
C ASP A 622 9.49 27.08 -11.82
N ASP A 623 8.80 27.57 -12.85
CA ASP A 623 9.43 27.94 -14.13
C ASP A 623 8.51 28.84 -14.95
N ASP A 624 9.10 29.88 -15.53
CA ASP A 624 8.42 30.97 -16.23
C ASP A 624 7.87 30.59 -17.62
N ASP A 625 6.79 31.25 -18.03
CA ASP A 625 6.40 31.47 -19.43
C ASP A 625 5.59 32.77 -19.48
N ALA A 626 6.28 33.90 -19.65
CA ALA A 626 5.67 35.23 -19.70
C ALA A 626 5.28 35.63 -21.13
N GLU A 627 3.98 35.64 -21.43
CA GLU A 627 3.42 36.47 -22.51
C GLU A 627 2.26 37.33 -21.99
N SER A 628 2.32 38.62 -22.31
CA SER A 628 1.49 39.67 -21.73
C SER A 628 0.31 40.06 -22.63
N VAL A 629 -0.93 39.83 -22.18
CA VAL A 629 -2.12 40.61 -22.60
C VAL A 629 -3.03 40.85 -21.39
N THR A 630 -3.72 41.99 -21.38
CA THR A 630 -4.45 42.61 -20.27
C THR A 630 -5.76 41.91 -19.87
N GLY A 631 -6.13 41.96 -18.57
CA GLY A 631 -7.47 41.51 -18.13
C GLY A 631 -7.68 41.26 -16.62
N GLN A 632 -7.87 42.30 -15.80
CA GLN A 632 -8.28 42.16 -14.39
C GLN A 632 -9.77 41.77 -14.21
N LYS A 633 -10.18 40.56 -14.63
CA LYS A 633 -11.49 39.97 -14.24
C LYS A 633 -11.47 38.48 -13.84
N ASP A 634 -10.42 37.72 -14.15
CA ASP A 634 -10.47 36.25 -14.07
C ASP A 634 -10.01 35.60 -12.74
N ARG A 635 -9.45 36.36 -11.79
CA ARG A 635 -8.90 35.77 -10.55
C ARG A 635 -9.96 35.08 -9.66
N LYS A 636 -11.22 35.55 -9.62
CA LYS A 636 -12.32 34.89 -8.87
C LYS A 636 -12.86 33.61 -9.52
N GLN A 637 -12.61 33.39 -10.83
CA GLN A 637 -12.96 32.13 -11.50
C GLN A 637 -11.85 31.08 -11.37
N LYS A 638 -10.59 31.46 -11.14
CA LYS A 638 -9.48 30.49 -10.98
C LYS A 638 -9.59 29.64 -9.71
N SER A 639 -9.94 30.21 -8.55
CA SER A 639 -10.08 29.44 -7.29
C SER A 639 -11.23 28.43 -7.34
N THR A 640 -12.42 28.88 -7.72
CA THR A 640 -13.61 28.02 -7.86
C THR A 640 -13.46 26.96 -8.95
N ARG A 641 -12.63 27.21 -9.98
CA ARG A 641 -12.26 26.21 -11.01
C ARG A 641 -11.17 25.25 -10.54
N ALA A 642 -10.30 25.64 -9.61
CA ALA A 642 -9.30 24.76 -9.00
C ALA A 642 -9.94 23.77 -8.03
N GLU A 643 -10.85 24.22 -7.15
CA GLU A 643 -11.63 23.35 -6.26
C GLU A 643 -12.52 22.39 -7.06
N ARG A 644 -13.18 22.88 -8.13
CA ARG A 644 -13.93 22.04 -9.08
C ARG A 644 -13.05 21.09 -9.92
N ARG A 645 -11.72 21.24 -9.91
CA ARG A 645 -10.75 20.31 -10.53
C ARG A 645 -10.21 19.29 -9.54
N ALA A 646 -9.96 19.70 -8.29
CA ALA A 646 -9.50 18.81 -7.22
C ALA A 646 -10.54 17.73 -6.87
N ASN A 647 -11.83 18.03 -7.08
CA ASN A 647 -12.94 17.12 -6.83
C ASN A 647 -13.45 16.40 -8.09
N ARG A 648 -12.64 16.31 -9.16
CA ARG A 648 -12.96 15.58 -10.40
C ARG A 648 -12.24 14.22 -10.48
N PRO A 649 -12.79 13.25 -11.22
CA PRO A 649 -12.17 11.94 -11.39
C PRO A 649 -10.92 12.04 -12.25
N ALA A 650 -9.87 11.33 -11.85
CA ALA A 650 -8.68 11.13 -12.66
C ALA A 650 -8.78 9.80 -13.42
N GLY A 651 -8.31 9.76 -14.67
CA GLY A 651 -8.29 8.54 -15.46
C GLY A 651 -7.30 7.50 -14.92
N ILE A 652 -7.36 6.28 -15.45
CA ILE A 652 -6.59 5.15 -14.92
C ILE A 652 -5.07 5.40 -14.93
N GLY A 653 -4.57 6.12 -15.94
CA GLY A 653 -3.16 6.48 -16.05
C GLY A 653 -2.70 7.37 -14.90
N THR A 654 -3.47 8.41 -14.59
CA THR A 654 -3.22 9.32 -13.47
C THR A 654 -3.40 8.62 -12.11
N GLN A 655 -4.40 7.74 -11.98
CA GLN A 655 -4.58 6.93 -10.76
C GLN A 655 -3.37 6.00 -10.50
N LEU A 656 -2.89 5.32 -11.56
CA LEU A 656 -1.74 4.42 -11.50
C LEU A 656 -0.45 5.21 -11.22
N ALA A 657 -0.22 6.33 -11.90
CA ALA A 657 0.92 7.22 -11.64
C ALA A 657 1.00 7.63 -10.16
N ARG A 658 -0.15 8.00 -9.57
CA ARG A 658 -0.22 8.30 -8.14
C ARG A 658 0.03 7.08 -7.25
N ALA A 659 -0.50 5.90 -7.59
CA ALA A 659 -0.31 4.67 -6.82
C ALA A 659 1.16 4.20 -6.82
N ILE A 660 1.85 4.33 -7.96
CA ILE A 660 3.26 4.01 -8.10
C ILE A 660 4.13 5.09 -7.43
N GLY A 661 3.73 6.36 -7.46
CA GLY A 661 4.34 7.42 -6.66
C GLY A 661 4.37 7.06 -5.16
N GLU A 662 3.18 6.82 -4.60
CA GLU A 662 2.97 6.39 -3.20
C GLU A 662 3.78 5.12 -2.84
N LEU A 663 3.92 4.17 -3.78
CA LEU A 663 4.83 3.02 -3.62
C LEU A 663 6.31 3.44 -3.63
N THR A 664 6.77 4.21 -4.62
CA THR A 664 8.18 4.64 -4.70
C THR A 664 8.63 5.44 -3.49
N ASP A 665 7.76 6.29 -2.94
CA ASP A 665 8.08 7.04 -1.72
C ASP A 665 8.16 6.14 -0.48
N THR A 666 7.36 5.06 -0.41
CA THR A 666 7.52 4.04 0.63
C THR A 666 8.83 3.27 0.47
N LEU A 667 9.26 2.98 -0.77
CA LEU A 667 10.51 2.27 -1.03
C LEU A 667 11.76 3.09 -0.65
N LYS A 668 11.72 4.43 -0.78
CA LYS A 668 12.80 5.34 -0.33
C LYS A 668 13.13 5.20 1.16
N ASP A 669 12.15 4.91 2.00
CA ASP A 669 12.33 4.73 3.45
C ASP A 669 12.98 3.38 3.84
N THR A 670 13.25 2.51 2.86
CA THR A 670 13.80 1.15 3.05
C THR A 670 15.20 0.98 2.49
N LEU A 671 15.98 0.01 2.99
CA LEU A 671 17.21 -0.40 2.31
C LEU A 671 16.84 -1.27 1.09
N VAL A 672 17.05 -0.71 -0.11
CA VAL A 672 16.66 -1.32 -1.38
C VAL A 672 17.75 -2.27 -1.93
N TRP A 673 17.33 -3.41 -2.46
CA TRP A 673 18.15 -4.43 -3.14
C TRP A 673 17.57 -4.67 -4.54
N PHE A 674 18.41 -4.81 -5.57
CA PHE A 674 17.95 -4.97 -6.96
C PHE A 674 18.36 -6.31 -7.55
N VAL A 675 17.40 -6.99 -8.20
CA VAL A 675 17.65 -8.21 -8.97
C VAL A 675 17.31 -7.96 -10.44
N PHE A 676 18.35 -7.87 -11.27
CA PHE A 676 18.23 -7.77 -12.72
C PHE A 676 18.00 -9.16 -13.32
N CYS A 677 16.73 -9.47 -13.57
CA CYS A 677 16.25 -10.70 -14.18
C CYS A 677 16.36 -10.58 -15.72
N ILE A 678 17.25 -11.37 -16.32
CA ILE A 678 17.66 -11.29 -17.73
C ILE A 678 17.08 -12.47 -18.52
N ARG A 679 16.47 -12.17 -19.68
CA ARG A 679 15.97 -13.17 -20.62
C ARG A 679 17.13 -13.62 -21.53
N PRO A 680 17.51 -14.91 -21.61
CA PRO A 680 18.65 -15.31 -22.43
C PRO A 680 18.33 -15.35 -23.92
N ASN A 681 17.08 -15.60 -24.31
CA ASN A 681 16.62 -15.67 -25.70
C ASN A 681 15.10 -15.48 -25.81
N ASP A 682 14.63 -15.03 -26.97
CA ASP A 682 13.20 -14.83 -27.24
C ASP A 682 12.40 -16.14 -27.35
N GLN A 683 13.06 -17.27 -27.63
CA GLN A 683 12.41 -18.56 -27.91
C GLN A 683 12.09 -19.39 -26.66
N GLY A 684 12.45 -18.92 -25.45
CA GLY A 684 12.28 -19.68 -24.20
C GLY A 684 13.08 -20.99 -24.15
N LYS A 685 14.14 -21.12 -24.96
CA LYS A 685 14.94 -22.36 -25.02
C LYS A 685 15.95 -22.40 -23.87
N ALA A 686 16.06 -23.56 -23.22
CA ALA A 686 17.14 -23.82 -22.27
C ALA A 686 18.51 -23.90 -22.97
N ASN A 687 19.59 -23.71 -22.22
CA ASN A 687 20.99 -23.83 -22.68
C ASN A 687 21.37 -22.96 -23.91
N SER A 688 20.55 -21.96 -24.25
CA SER A 688 20.72 -21.07 -25.40
C SER A 688 20.72 -19.61 -24.95
N LEU A 689 21.77 -18.86 -25.30
CA LEU A 689 21.94 -17.45 -24.94
C LEU A 689 22.24 -16.62 -26.18
N ASP A 690 21.33 -15.71 -26.54
CA ASP A 690 21.53 -14.73 -27.60
C ASP A 690 22.32 -13.53 -27.05
N MET A 691 23.59 -13.47 -27.42
CA MET A 691 24.51 -12.40 -27.05
C MET A 691 24.02 -11.00 -27.43
N LYS A 692 23.29 -10.85 -28.54
CA LYS A 692 22.78 -9.55 -28.98
C LYS A 692 21.61 -9.11 -28.10
N HIS A 693 20.69 -10.03 -27.81
CA HIS A 693 19.56 -9.78 -26.93
C HIS A 693 19.99 -9.50 -25.49
N VAL A 694 20.92 -10.30 -24.93
CA VAL A 694 21.46 -10.05 -23.58
C VAL A 694 22.24 -8.72 -23.53
N ARG A 695 23.07 -8.40 -24.55
CA ARG A 695 23.78 -7.11 -24.60
C ARG A 695 22.83 -5.91 -24.59
N ALA A 696 21.73 -5.97 -25.35
CA ALA A 696 20.72 -4.90 -25.32
C ALA A 696 20.15 -4.69 -23.91
N GLN A 697 19.89 -5.78 -23.17
CA GLN A 697 19.43 -5.70 -21.77
C GLN A 697 20.50 -5.11 -20.85
N MET A 698 21.79 -5.46 -21.01
CA MET A 698 22.87 -4.86 -20.21
C MET A 698 22.99 -3.35 -20.44
N GLN A 699 22.81 -2.91 -21.69
CA GLN A 699 22.89 -1.50 -22.08
C GLN A 699 21.74 -0.69 -21.48
N TYR A 700 20.48 -1.09 -21.69
CA TYR A 700 19.37 -0.32 -21.16
C TYR A 700 19.22 -0.41 -19.63
N PHE A 701 19.77 -1.45 -18.98
CA PHE A 701 19.83 -1.53 -17.52
C PHE A 701 21.00 -0.73 -16.93
N HIS A 702 21.85 -0.11 -17.75
CA HIS A 702 23.04 0.62 -17.31
C HIS A 702 23.99 -0.22 -16.45
N LEU A 703 24.12 -1.53 -16.75
CA LEU A 703 24.86 -2.43 -15.88
C LEU A 703 26.38 -2.15 -15.87
N GLU A 704 26.91 -1.58 -16.95
CA GLU A 704 28.30 -1.09 -17.05
C GLU A 704 28.54 0.14 -16.15
N GLU A 705 27.57 1.06 -16.07
CA GLU A 705 27.62 2.22 -15.17
C GLU A 705 27.44 1.77 -13.70
N ILE A 706 26.48 0.86 -13.45
CA ILE A 706 26.18 0.32 -12.12
C ILE A 706 27.36 -0.49 -11.59
N ALA A 707 28.02 -1.34 -12.39
CA ALA A 707 29.20 -2.08 -11.94
C ALA A 707 30.35 -1.13 -11.53
N ARG A 708 30.58 -0.07 -12.32
CA ARG A 708 31.53 1.00 -11.97
C ARG A 708 31.15 1.73 -10.67
N ARG A 709 29.86 1.98 -10.44
CA ARG A 709 29.33 2.64 -9.25
C ARG A 709 29.47 1.77 -8.00
N CYS A 710 29.13 0.48 -8.12
CA CYS A 710 29.15 -0.48 -7.02
C CYS A 710 30.56 -0.88 -6.57
N ALA A 711 31.60 -0.61 -7.37
CA ALA A 711 33.00 -0.82 -7.00
C ALA A 711 33.46 -0.02 -5.75
N VAL A 712 32.72 1.03 -5.37
CA VAL A 712 32.97 1.87 -4.16
C VAL A 712 31.67 2.03 -3.34
N GLY A 713 30.86 0.97 -3.28
CA GLY A 713 29.53 0.99 -2.66
C GLY A 713 29.52 0.55 -1.19
N TYR A 714 29.29 1.50 -0.28
CA TYR A 714 29.09 1.22 1.15
C TYR A 714 27.61 0.89 1.44
N THR A 715 27.35 -0.03 2.38
CA THR A 715 25.97 -0.43 2.73
C THR A 715 25.52 0.06 4.10
N VAL A 716 26.46 0.38 4.99
CA VAL A 716 26.19 0.90 6.33
C VAL A 716 27.09 2.10 6.56
N ASN A 717 26.54 3.14 7.17
CA ASN A 717 27.31 4.23 7.74
C ASN A 717 26.81 4.53 9.15
N MET A 718 27.70 5.04 10.01
CA MET A 718 27.42 5.32 11.41
C MET A 718 28.39 6.38 11.94
N ALA A 719 27.98 7.11 12.98
CA ALA A 719 28.86 8.13 13.58
C ALA A 719 30.10 7.49 14.22
N HIS A 720 31.23 8.22 14.28
CA HIS A 720 32.46 7.68 14.88
C HIS A 720 32.27 7.15 16.32
N GLY A 721 31.48 7.83 17.15
CA GLY A 721 31.13 7.35 18.50
C GLY A 721 30.30 6.07 18.46
N GLU A 722 29.24 6.04 17.66
CA GLU A 722 28.36 4.88 17.48
C GLU A 722 29.11 3.63 17.01
N PHE A 723 30.07 3.78 16.08
CA PHE A 723 30.96 2.70 15.64
C PHE A 723 31.78 2.12 16.80
N LEU A 724 32.46 3.00 17.55
CA LEU A 724 33.32 2.61 18.67
C LEU A 724 32.51 1.97 19.80
N ASP A 725 31.33 2.50 20.12
CA ASP A 725 30.45 1.97 21.16
C ASP A 725 29.87 0.61 20.77
N ARG A 726 29.37 0.47 19.53
CA ARG A 726 28.77 -0.79 19.04
C ARG A 726 29.79 -1.91 18.96
N TYR A 727 30.99 -1.62 18.47
CA TYR A 727 32.04 -2.63 18.26
C TYR A 727 33.10 -2.62 19.36
N ALA A 728 32.86 -1.99 20.51
CA ALA A 728 33.81 -1.91 21.63
C ALA A 728 34.38 -3.28 22.04
N LEU A 729 33.56 -4.34 22.02
CA LEU A 729 33.98 -5.72 22.34
C LEU A 729 34.96 -6.32 21.31
N VAL A 730 34.92 -5.84 20.07
CA VAL A 730 35.79 -6.27 18.96
C VAL A 730 37.04 -5.39 18.86
N ILE A 731 36.92 -4.10 19.17
CA ILE A 731 37.97 -3.10 19.04
C ILE A 731 38.86 -3.02 20.29
N ALA A 732 38.33 -3.10 21.50
CA ALA A 732 39.12 -2.99 22.74
C ALA A 732 40.30 -3.99 22.84
N PRO A 733 40.19 -5.25 22.38
CA PRO A 733 41.32 -6.19 22.36
C PRO A 733 42.47 -5.81 21.41
N THR A 734 42.26 -4.88 20.46
CA THR A 734 43.26 -4.52 19.45
C THR A 734 44.30 -3.50 19.93
N GLY A 735 44.15 -2.95 21.14
CA GLY A 735 45.12 -2.05 21.76
C GLY A 735 45.08 -0.60 21.26
N VAL A 736 43.99 -0.18 20.61
CA VAL A 736 43.79 1.23 20.20
C VAL A 736 43.75 2.14 21.43
N ASP A 737 44.59 3.19 21.41
CA ASP A 737 44.72 4.17 22.49
C ASP A 737 43.39 4.89 22.81
N ALA A 738 42.96 4.76 24.07
CA ALA A 738 41.73 5.33 24.60
C ALA A 738 41.71 6.87 24.65
N ASN A 739 42.87 7.53 24.58
CA ASN A 739 42.97 9.00 24.65
C ASN A 739 42.86 9.70 23.29
N ARG A 740 42.90 8.96 22.18
CA ARG A 740 42.73 9.53 20.82
C ARG A 740 41.30 10.03 20.58
N ASP A 741 41.16 10.98 19.65
CA ASP A 741 39.84 11.42 19.18
C ASP A 741 39.09 10.28 18.47
N PRO A 742 37.74 10.31 18.41
CA PRO A 742 36.96 9.21 17.82
C PRO A 742 37.31 8.89 16.37
N ARG A 743 37.73 9.88 15.57
CA ARG A 743 38.08 9.68 14.17
C ARG A 743 39.44 8.98 14.03
N ALA A 744 40.44 9.40 14.79
CA ALA A 744 41.75 8.73 14.84
C ALA A 744 41.68 7.31 15.42
N LYS A 745 40.72 7.03 16.32
CA LYS A 745 40.42 5.66 16.76
C LYS A 745 39.82 4.81 15.63
N CYS A 746 38.88 5.35 14.86
CA CYS A 746 38.33 4.66 13.69
C CYS A 746 39.41 4.40 12.63
N GLN A 747 40.30 5.39 12.38
CA GLN A 747 41.43 5.22 11.47
C GLN A 747 42.40 4.13 11.95
N ALA A 748 42.86 4.19 13.21
CA ALA A 748 43.73 3.16 13.78
C ALA A 748 43.10 1.76 13.75
N THR A 749 41.78 1.66 13.89
CA THR A 749 41.03 0.40 13.74
C THR A 749 41.09 -0.11 12.30
N CYS A 750 40.92 0.78 11.30
CA CYS A 750 41.07 0.47 9.88
C CYS A 750 42.48 -0.05 9.56
N ASP A 751 43.51 0.63 10.09
CA ASP A 751 44.92 0.31 9.87
C ASP A 751 45.29 -1.06 10.49
N ILE A 752 44.83 -1.35 11.71
CA ILE A 752 45.04 -2.65 12.38
C ILE A 752 44.35 -3.79 11.63
N PHE A 753 43.15 -3.54 11.10
CA PHE A 753 42.40 -4.49 10.28
C PHE A 753 42.85 -4.51 8.81
N ALA A 754 43.94 -3.83 8.45
CA ALA A 754 44.47 -3.76 7.08
C ALA A 754 43.40 -3.46 6.02
N TRP A 755 42.37 -2.70 6.39
CA TRP A 755 41.23 -2.40 5.55
C TRP A 755 41.54 -1.24 4.62
N THR A 756 41.18 -1.41 3.36
CA THR A 756 41.26 -0.40 2.30
C THR A 756 39.92 0.32 2.17
N PRO A 757 39.83 1.38 1.34
CA PRO A 757 38.55 1.99 0.97
C PRO A 757 37.54 1.04 0.28
N ARG A 758 37.89 -0.22 -0.02
CA ARG A 758 36.94 -1.26 -0.47
C ARG A 758 36.25 -2.01 0.67
N GLU A 759 36.78 -1.91 1.89
CA GLU A 759 36.19 -2.48 3.11
C GLU A 759 35.57 -1.36 3.97
N MET A 760 36.37 -0.34 4.29
CA MET A 760 36.01 0.74 5.20
C MET A 760 36.63 2.08 4.75
N ALA A 761 35.87 3.17 4.88
CA ALA A 761 36.39 4.51 4.77
C ALA A 761 35.97 5.39 5.96
N VAL A 762 36.90 6.22 6.43
CA VAL A 762 36.72 7.12 7.59
C VAL A 762 36.51 8.54 7.08
N GLY A 763 35.24 8.97 7.06
CA GLY A 763 34.85 10.31 6.64
C GLY A 763 35.15 11.36 7.71
N LEU A 764 34.59 12.55 7.53
CA LEU A 764 34.72 13.66 8.49
C LEU A 764 33.93 13.40 9.78
N ARG A 765 32.75 12.77 9.69
CA ARG A 765 31.83 12.53 10.82
C ARG A 765 31.44 11.05 10.97
N ARG A 766 31.52 10.24 9.91
CA ARG A 766 31.03 8.86 9.89
C ARG A 766 32.07 7.85 9.40
N VAL A 767 31.95 6.63 9.90
CA VAL A 767 32.54 5.45 9.28
C VAL A 767 31.59 4.92 8.21
N TRP A 768 32.13 4.60 7.05
CA TRP A 768 31.43 3.99 5.93
C TRP A 768 31.94 2.56 5.75
N LEU A 769 31.03 1.58 5.76
CA LEU A 769 31.35 0.15 5.70
C LEU A 769 30.65 -0.53 4.52
N THR A 770 31.40 -1.34 3.77
CA THR A 770 30.81 -2.25 2.79
C THR A 770 30.13 -3.43 3.49
N HIS A 771 29.29 -4.17 2.77
CA HIS A 771 28.50 -5.24 3.38
C HIS A 771 29.39 -6.33 4.00
N GLU A 772 30.53 -6.63 3.38
CA GLU A 772 31.41 -7.72 3.81
C GLU A 772 32.14 -7.35 5.11
N ALA A 773 32.75 -6.16 5.17
CA ALA A 773 33.36 -5.64 6.40
C ALA A 773 32.36 -5.47 7.55
N TRP A 774 31.16 -4.94 7.26
CA TRP A 774 30.09 -4.84 8.26
C TRP A 774 29.62 -6.22 8.75
N ARG A 775 29.47 -7.19 7.84
CA ARG A 775 29.06 -8.55 8.17
C ARG A 775 30.11 -9.26 9.03
N ASP A 776 31.41 -9.11 8.71
CA ASP A 776 32.50 -9.62 9.54
C ASP A 776 32.44 -9.06 10.97
N LEU A 777 32.20 -7.76 11.18
CA LEU A 777 32.03 -7.17 12.51
C LEU A 777 30.78 -7.71 13.25
N GLU A 778 29.63 -7.77 12.57
CA GLU A 778 28.37 -8.25 13.16
C GLU A 778 28.40 -9.74 13.53
N ASP A 779 29.12 -10.57 12.76
CA ASP A 779 29.25 -11.99 13.06
C ASP A 779 30.18 -12.25 14.26
N ASN A 780 31.20 -11.40 14.49
CA ASN A 780 31.97 -11.39 15.74
C ASN A 780 31.10 -10.96 16.95
N LEU A 781 30.22 -9.97 16.79
CA LEU A 781 29.23 -9.63 17.82
C LEU A 781 28.24 -10.79 18.07
N ARG A 782 27.77 -11.49 17.03
CA ARG A 782 26.92 -12.67 17.19
C ARG A 782 27.61 -13.80 17.95
N ALA A 783 28.88 -14.07 17.66
CA ALA A 783 29.65 -15.11 18.36
C ALA A 783 29.80 -14.79 19.86
N THR A 784 30.21 -13.55 20.18
CA THR A 784 30.37 -13.11 21.58
C THR A 784 29.04 -13.05 22.35
N GLU A 785 27.93 -12.64 21.72
CA GLU A 785 26.58 -12.74 22.30
C GLU A 785 26.19 -14.18 22.68
N VAL A 786 26.53 -15.16 21.84
CA VAL A 786 26.23 -16.58 22.07
C VAL A 786 27.05 -17.12 23.24
N GLU A 787 28.35 -16.82 23.27
CA GLU A 787 29.22 -17.18 24.40
C GLU A 787 28.73 -16.58 25.74
N ALA A 788 28.39 -15.28 25.75
CA ALA A 788 27.92 -14.60 26.95
C ALA A 788 26.63 -15.24 27.50
N ARG A 789 25.72 -15.69 26.62
CA ARG A 789 24.51 -16.44 27.02
C ARG A 789 24.85 -17.84 27.54
N ARG A 790 25.78 -18.56 26.89
CA ARG A 790 26.24 -19.89 27.35
C ARG A 790 26.87 -19.82 28.75
N ARG A 791 27.69 -18.80 29.02
CA ARG A 791 28.29 -18.55 30.36
C ARG A 791 27.22 -18.27 31.42
N LYS A 792 26.19 -17.47 31.10
CA LYS A 792 25.07 -17.19 32.02
C LYS A 792 24.23 -18.42 32.40
N GLN A 793 24.20 -19.46 31.56
CA GLN A 793 23.48 -20.72 31.87
C GLN A 793 24.31 -21.73 32.69
N HIS A 794 25.64 -21.56 32.78
CA HIS A 794 26.54 -22.53 33.44
C HIS A 794 27.20 -21.93 34.70
N GLY A 795 26.43 -21.17 35.49
CA GLY A 795 26.89 -20.59 36.76
C GLY A 795 27.15 -21.65 37.85
N PRO A 796 28.07 -21.41 38.80
CA PRO A 796 28.57 -22.43 39.72
C PRO A 796 27.68 -22.63 40.95
N MET A 797 26.49 -23.23 40.78
CA MET A 797 25.69 -23.97 41.79
C MET A 797 24.26 -24.21 41.27
N ALA A 798 24.00 -25.38 40.66
CA ALA A 798 22.66 -25.97 40.51
C ALA A 798 22.74 -27.40 39.94
N ALA A 799 23.08 -28.38 40.78
CA ALA A 799 22.72 -29.77 40.52
C ALA A 799 21.30 -30.04 41.07
N ASN A 800 20.54 -30.92 40.41
CA ASN A 800 19.16 -31.31 40.72
C ASN A 800 18.07 -30.23 40.58
N THR A 801 17.38 -30.19 39.43
CA THR A 801 15.93 -30.48 39.35
C THR A 801 15.60 -30.93 37.91
N SER A 802 14.68 -31.89 37.76
CA SER A 802 14.34 -32.51 36.47
C SER A 802 13.28 -31.73 35.65
N GLY A 803 13.65 -31.34 34.43
CA GLY A 803 12.84 -31.68 33.26
C GLY A 803 11.59 -30.86 32.91
N GLN A 804 11.70 -29.54 32.77
CA GLN A 804 10.96 -28.83 31.73
C GLN A 804 11.96 -28.09 30.83
N ILE A 805 12.07 -28.57 29.58
CA ILE A 805 13.00 -28.02 28.60
C ILE A 805 12.34 -26.84 27.91
N ASP A 806 12.94 -25.65 28.05
CA ASP A 806 12.61 -24.50 27.20
C ASP A 806 13.10 -24.80 25.77
N ASP A 807 12.18 -24.95 24.82
CA ASP A 807 12.40 -25.31 23.40
C ASP A 807 13.24 -24.28 22.59
N ASN A 808 13.88 -23.33 23.25
CA ASN A 808 14.67 -22.26 22.64
C ASN A 808 16.16 -22.62 22.46
N MET A 809 16.58 -23.84 22.83
CA MET A 809 18.00 -24.19 23.01
C MET A 809 18.61 -25.21 22.02
N SER A 810 17.83 -25.87 21.15
CA SER A 810 18.36 -26.89 20.21
C SER A 810 18.79 -26.33 18.85
N VAL A 811 18.46 -25.07 18.52
CA VAL A 811 18.55 -24.53 17.14
C VAL A 811 19.87 -23.79 16.84
N TYR A 812 20.74 -23.62 17.84
CA TYR A 812 22.07 -22.99 17.70
C TYR A 812 23.25 -23.94 17.96
N SER A 813 23.01 -25.25 18.11
CA SER A 813 24.08 -26.25 18.26
C SER A 813 24.22 -27.09 16.98
N GLY A 814 24.97 -26.54 16.02
CA GLY A 814 25.57 -27.29 14.91
C GLY A 814 27.08 -27.34 15.13
N MET A 815 27.59 -28.51 15.52
CA MET A 815 28.98 -28.85 15.86
C MET A 815 30.08 -27.82 15.50
N THR A 816 30.52 -27.03 16.48
CA THR A 816 31.89 -26.51 16.54
C THR A 816 32.49 -26.84 17.91
N ASN A 817 33.46 -27.75 17.91
CA ASN A 817 34.05 -28.30 19.12
C ASN A 817 35.53 -27.90 19.20
N TYR A 818 35.80 -26.64 19.57
CA TYR A 818 37.15 -26.15 19.90
C TYR A 818 37.09 -25.10 21.01
N ASN A 819 37.99 -25.22 22.00
CA ASN A 819 38.20 -24.20 23.02
C ASN A 819 38.99 -23.04 22.41
N ALA A 820 38.38 -21.85 22.31
CA ALA A 820 39.03 -20.63 21.84
C ALA A 820 38.85 -19.49 22.84
N ALA A 821 39.66 -19.45 23.89
CA ALA A 821 39.76 -18.29 24.77
C ALA A 821 40.63 -17.20 24.11
N GLY A 822 40.09 -16.46 23.13
CA GLY A 822 40.92 -15.53 22.35
C GLY A 822 40.25 -14.72 21.24
N GLY A 823 38.97 -14.34 21.36
CA GLY A 823 38.19 -13.72 20.27
C GLY A 823 38.80 -12.47 19.61
N GLY A 824 39.64 -11.69 20.33
CA GLY A 824 40.33 -10.53 19.75
C GLY A 824 41.54 -10.87 18.85
N VAL A 825 42.19 -12.01 19.06
CA VAL A 825 43.39 -12.41 18.30
C VAL A 825 43.01 -13.03 16.97
N GLN A 826 41.90 -13.79 16.94
CA GLN A 826 41.49 -14.56 15.77
C GLN A 826 40.97 -13.69 14.61
N LEU A 827 40.46 -12.49 14.89
CA LEU A 827 40.11 -11.51 13.85
C LEU A 827 41.37 -10.97 13.15
N LEU A 828 42.42 -10.65 13.92
CA LEU A 828 43.73 -10.25 13.41
C LEU A 828 44.39 -11.34 12.55
N GLU A 829 44.29 -12.61 12.93
CA GLU A 829 44.78 -13.74 12.11
C GLU A 829 43.94 -13.97 10.84
N THR A 830 42.61 -13.90 10.94
CA THR A 830 41.70 -14.06 9.79
C THR A 830 41.89 -12.96 8.74
N ILE A 831 42.12 -11.73 9.20
CA ILE A 831 42.41 -10.58 8.35
C ILE A 831 43.81 -10.69 7.74
N ARG A 832 44.82 -11.07 8.53
CA ARG A 832 46.18 -11.33 7.99
C ARG A 832 46.18 -12.45 6.95
N ALA A 833 45.32 -13.45 7.07
CA ALA A 833 45.15 -14.49 6.05
C ALA A 833 44.50 -13.98 4.75
N ARG A 834 43.67 -12.91 4.82
CA ARG A 834 43.11 -12.23 3.62
C ARG A 834 44.08 -11.21 3.00
N SER A 835 44.92 -10.55 3.80
CA SER A 835 45.82 -9.50 3.33
C SER A 835 47.10 -10.03 2.63
N VAL A 836 47.27 -11.34 2.50
CA VAL A 836 48.43 -12.00 1.83
C VAL A 836 48.03 -12.54 0.45
N ALA A 837 47.32 -11.71 -0.33
CA ALA A 837 47.23 -11.85 -1.79
C ALA A 837 48.23 -10.85 -2.41
N PRO A 838 49.43 -11.28 -2.88
CA PRO A 838 50.51 -10.35 -3.18
C PRO A 838 50.30 -9.58 -4.49
N SER A 839 50.62 -8.28 -4.49
CA SER A 839 50.94 -7.54 -5.70
C SER A 839 52.37 -7.86 -6.17
N VAL A 840 52.50 -8.07 -7.47
CA VAL A 840 53.63 -8.59 -8.28
C VAL A 840 55.01 -7.91 -8.09
N PHE A 841 56.09 -8.68 -8.30
CA PHE A 841 57.54 -8.36 -8.39
C PHE A 841 58.23 -7.92 -7.08
N THR A 842 59.31 -8.57 -6.60
CA THR A 842 60.54 -9.04 -7.29
C THR A 842 61.11 -10.34 -6.70
N GLU A 843 61.83 -11.14 -7.50
CA GLU A 843 62.59 -12.31 -7.03
C GLU A 843 63.98 -11.93 -6.49
N ASP A 844 64.42 -12.56 -5.40
CA ASP A 844 65.85 -12.87 -5.21
C ASP A 844 66.05 -14.16 -4.39
N VAL A 845 66.83 -15.04 -5.00
CA VAL A 845 67.44 -16.34 -4.63
C VAL A 845 67.66 -16.64 -3.12
N GLN A 846 67.26 -17.84 -2.64
CA GLN A 846 68.19 -18.91 -2.17
C GLN A 846 67.54 -20.19 -1.58
N SER A 847 68.25 -21.30 -1.84
CA SER A 847 68.27 -22.68 -1.28
C SER A 847 67.78 -22.87 0.17
N ALA A 848 67.36 -24.07 0.62
CA ALA A 848 67.98 -25.38 0.35
C ALA A 848 67.07 -26.62 0.52
N VAL A 849 67.60 -27.79 0.17
CA VAL A 849 66.95 -29.11 0.09
C VAL A 849 67.54 -30.08 1.13
N SER A 850 66.70 -30.97 1.65
CA SER A 850 67.00 -32.37 2.02
C SER A 850 65.64 -33.11 2.10
N ASP A 851 65.36 -34.16 1.31
CA ASP A 851 65.87 -35.55 1.35
C ASP A 851 65.34 -36.30 2.60
N GLU A 852 64.76 -37.51 2.56
CA GLU A 852 64.50 -38.54 1.51
C GLU A 852 63.12 -39.22 1.82
N GLU A 853 62.56 -40.27 1.18
CA GLU A 853 63.04 -41.26 0.19
C GLU A 853 61.91 -41.58 -0.86
N GLY A 854 61.73 -42.84 -1.29
CA GLY A 854 60.78 -43.32 -2.30
C GLY A 854 59.47 -43.97 -1.79
N GLY A 855 58.67 -44.62 -2.63
CA GLY A 855 58.79 -44.85 -4.08
C GLY A 855 57.92 -46.02 -4.55
N GLY A 856 57.34 -45.95 -5.77
CA GLY A 856 56.70 -47.09 -6.43
C GLY A 856 55.24 -46.90 -6.90
N GLY A 857 55.04 -46.57 -8.17
CA GLY A 857 53.79 -46.85 -8.91
C GLY A 857 53.99 -48.04 -9.85
N PRO A 858 53.42 -48.07 -11.07
CA PRO A 858 52.21 -47.38 -11.55
C PRO A 858 51.29 -48.33 -12.36
N HIS A 859 50.14 -47.87 -12.88
CA HIS A 859 49.71 -48.11 -14.27
C HIS A 859 48.53 -47.19 -14.66
N ARG A 860 48.33 -47.00 -15.97
CA ARG A 860 47.55 -45.92 -16.61
C ARG A 860 46.99 -46.43 -17.97
N PRO A 861 46.28 -45.62 -18.79
CA PRO A 861 44.82 -45.55 -18.94
C PRO A 861 44.34 -46.04 -20.34
N MET A 862 43.06 -45.77 -20.71
CA MET A 862 42.50 -45.42 -22.05
C MET A 862 41.03 -45.92 -22.20
N THR A 863 40.11 -45.44 -23.05
CA THR A 863 39.79 -44.14 -23.74
C THR A 863 38.38 -44.27 -24.38
N ALA A 864 37.70 -43.14 -24.66
CA ALA A 864 36.65 -42.91 -25.69
C ALA A 864 35.38 -43.83 -25.73
N HIS A 865 34.14 -43.34 -25.55
CA HIS A 865 33.31 -42.41 -26.36
C HIS A 865 32.56 -43.07 -27.53
N GLU A 866 31.25 -43.32 -27.36
CA GLU A 866 30.20 -42.92 -28.34
C GLU A 866 28.78 -42.98 -27.74
N ARG A 867 27.76 -42.52 -28.50
CA ARG A 867 26.51 -41.91 -27.98
C ARG A 867 25.24 -42.67 -28.40
N ASN A 868 24.27 -42.84 -27.49
CA ASN A 868 22.97 -42.12 -27.48
C ASN A 868 21.88 -42.75 -26.58
N VAL A 869 21.41 -41.97 -25.60
CA VAL A 869 20.00 -41.57 -25.35
C VAL A 869 18.90 -42.53 -25.88
N HIS A 870 18.01 -43.15 -25.07
CA HIS A 870 17.05 -42.51 -24.15
C HIS A 870 16.32 -43.53 -23.21
N ALA A 871 15.56 -42.98 -22.25
CA ALA A 871 14.41 -43.54 -21.53
C ALA A 871 14.61 -44.66 -20.47
N MET A 872 14.44 -44.28 -19.20
CA MET A 872 13.65 -45.06 -18.24
C MET A 872 12.76 -44.13 -17.40
N PHE A 873 11.45 -44.26 -17.62
CA PHE A 873 10.42 -44.03 -16.60
C PHE A 873 9.76 -45.40 -16.32
N ALA A 874 9.16 -45.52 -15.14
CA ALA A 874 8.33 -46.62 -14.62
C ALA A 874 9.04 -47.72 -13.79
N PRO A 875 8.52 -48.04 -12.59
CA PRO A 875 9.02 -49.12 -11.74
C PRO A 875 8.40 -50.48 -12.09
N SER A 876 9.14 -51.57 -11.85
CA SER A 876 8.62 -52.93 -11.95
C SER A 876 8.14 -53.45 -10.60
N MET A 877 7.04 -54.20 -10.60
CA MET A 877 6.61 -55.05 -9.48
C MET A 877 7.42 -56.34 -9.41
N ALA A 878 7.55 -56.94 -8.21
CA ALA A 878 7.26 -58.36 -7.89
C ALA A 878 7.80 -58.79 -6.50
N GLY A 879 7.04 -59.64 -5.79
CA GLY A 879 7.49 -60.44 -4.62
C GLY A 879 7.51 -59.72 -3.25
N ASP A 880 7.12 -60.32 -2.13
CA ASP A 880 6.43 -61.62 -1.96
C ASP A 880 5.63 -61.72 -0.64
N ARG A 881 4.38 -62.19 -0.77
CA ARG A 881 3.61 -63.13 0.06
C ARG A 881 3.99 -63.39 1.55
N ALA A 882 3.06 -63.07 2.48
CA ALA A 882 2.92 -63.79 3.76
C ALA A 882 1.48 -63.73 4.35
N SER A 883 1.02 -64.85 4.91
CA SER A 883 -0.38 -65.12 5.34
C SER A 883 -0.41 -66.37 6.26
N ILE A 884 -1.48 -66.77 6.98
CA ILE A 884 -2.91 -66.45 6.90
C ILE A 884 -3.64 -66.82 8.23
N HIS A 885 -4.76 -66.13 8.58
CA HIS A 885 -5.88 -66.62 9.45
C HIS A 885 -5.64 -66.97 10.95
N PRO A 886 -6.70 -67.29 11.73
CA PRO A 886 -8.13 -66.89 11.68
C PRO A 886 -8.72 -66.46 13.07
N GLY A 887 -10.00 -66.05 13.14
CA GLY A 887 -10.72 -66.01 14.44
C GLY A 887 -12.05 -65.25 14.55
N ASP A 888 -13.02 -65.49 13.66
CA ASP A 888 -14.46 -65.27 13.95
C ASP A 888 -15.06 -66.62 14.44
N PRO A 889 -16.13 -66.66 15.28
CA PRO A 889 -17.50 -66.50 14.75
C PRO A 889 -18.61 -65.92 15.68
N ASP A 890 -19.64 -65.35 15.04
CA ASP A 890 -21.09 -65.50 15.32
C ASP A 890 -21.71 -65.07 16.69
N ILE A 891 -23.02 -64.84 16.89
CA ILE A 891 -24.22 -64.47 16.08
C ILE A 891 -25.28 -63.94 17.11
N THR A 892 -26.30 -63.20 16.64
CA THR A 892 -27.64 -62.85 17.23
C THR A 892 -27.85 -61.33 17.36
N ALA A 893 -28.92 -60.65 16.90
CA ALA A 893 -30.32 -60.92 16.52
C ALA A 893 -31.34 -60.30 17.52
N GLY A 894 -32.33 -59.56 16.98
CA GLY A 894 -33.42 -58.90 17.72
C GLY A 894 -33.17 -57.39 17.95
N GLY A 895 -34.12 -56.46 17.75
CA GLY A 895 -35.48 -56.56 17.19
C GLY A 895 -36.54 -55.83 18.04
N SER A 896 -37.46 -55.07 17.39
CA SER A 896 -38.69 -54.48 17.99
C SER A 896 -38.48 -53.43 19.13
N SER A 897 -39.42 -52.55 19.51
CA SER A 897 -40.71 -52.03 18.98
C SER A 897 -41.12 -50.79 19.85
N GLU A 898 -42.29 -50.20 19.59
CA GLU A 898 -43.06 -49.25 20.44
C GLU A 898 -42.59 -47.78 20.44
N GLY A 899 -43.44 -46.76 20.26
CA GLY A 899 -44.88 -46.76 19.91
C GLY A 899 -45.50 -45.35 19.99
N ASP A 900 -46.42 -45.00 19.06
CA ASP A 900 -47.19 -43.73 19.08
C ASP A 900 -48.27 -43.69 20.20
N PRO A 901 -48.96 -42.56 20.47
CA PRO A 901 -50.08 -42.06 19.63
C PRO A 901 -49.96 -40.56 19.26
N ALA A 902 -50.25 -40.09 18.03
CA ALA A 902 -51.58 -39.92 17.39
C ALA A 902 -52.53 -38.92 18.13
N ALA A 903 -52.65 -37.65 17.68
CA ALA A 903 -53.71 -37.12 16.77
C ALA A 903 -55.04 -36.77 17.49
N PRO A 904 -56.10 -36.16 16.87
CA PRO A 904 -56.26 -35.39 15.60
C PRO A 904 -56.51 -33.87 15.90
N GLY A 905 -57.05 -32.95 15.07
CA GLY A 905 -57.45 -32.87 13.65
C GLY A 905 -58.72 -32.00 13.41
N LYS A 906 -59.04 -31.67 12.14
CA LYS A 906 -60.12 -30.76 11.61
C LYS A 906 -59.81 -29.25 11.63
N GLY A 907 -60.18 -28.44 10.62
CA GLY A 907 -60.76 -28.78 9.30
C GLY A 907 -61.35 -27.56 8.54
N MET A 908 -61.29 -27.63 7.21
CA MET A 908 -62.04 -26.92 6.13
C MET A 908 -63.38 -26.21 6.46
N SER A 909 -63.90 -25.23 5.70
CA SER A 909 -63.81 -24.94 4.23
C SER A 909 -64.34 -23.53 3.85
N GLU A 910 -63.91 -22.99 2.69
CA GLU A 910 -64.66 -22.27 1.61
C GLU A 910 -65.63 -21.08 1.96
N ASP A 911 -65.89 -20.05 1.15
CA ASP A 911 -65.75 -19.88 -0.32
C ASP A 911 -65.64 -18.39 -0.79
N ASN A 912 -65.23 -18.17 -2.06
CA ASN A 912 -65.48 -17.06 -3.03
C ASN A 912 -66.00 -15.65 -2.57
N THR A 913 -65.65 -14.47 -3.14
CA THR A 913 -65.17 -14.08 -4.49
C THR A 913 -64.74 -12.59 -4.58
N LYS A 914 -63.95 -12.22 -5.61
CA LYS A 914 -63.84 -10.90 -6.29
C LYS A 914 -63.41 -9.63 -5.49
N GLY A 915 -62.29 -9.03 -5.89
CA GLY A 915 -61.95 -7.63 -5.61
C GLY A 915 -60.61 -7.23 -6.24
N MET A 916 -60.64 -6.37 -7.25
CA MET A 916 -59.47 -5.85 -7.98
C MET A 916 -58.96 -4.57 -7.29
N LEU A 917 -57.67 -4.46 -6.97
CA LEU A 917 -56.91 -3.19 -6.90
C LEU A 917 -55.39 -3.43 -6.73
N VAL A 918 -54.64 -2.34 -6.87
CA VAL A 918 -53.19 -2.22 -7.11
C VAL A 918 -52.38 -2.06 -5.79
N GLU A 919 -51.05 -2.24 -5.88
CA GLU A 919 -49.89 -1.82 -5.03
C GLU A 919 -50.16 -1.12 -3.67
N GLU A 920 -49.33 -1.24 -2.63
CA GLU A 920 -47.86 -1.25 -2.58
C GLU A 920 -47.35 -2.17 -1.43
N GLU A 921 -46.21 -2.86 -1.59
CA GLU A 921 -45.40 -3.38 -0.47
C GLU A 921 -43.96 -2.87 -0.61
N GLU A 922 -43.50 -2.07 0.36
CA GLU A 922 -42.29 -1.24 0.28
C GLU A 922 -40.95 -2.01 0.21
N GLU A 923 -40.14 -1.70 -0.80
CA GLU A 923 -38.68 -1.48 -0.77
C GLU A 923 -37.91 -1.73 0.57
N GLU A 924 -37.19 -2.88 0.70
CA GLU A 924 -36.33 -3.18 1.87
C GLU A 924 -34.99 -2.42 1.81
N LYS A 925 -34.83 -1.44 2.70
CA LYS A 925 -33.70 -0.48 2.75
C LYS A 925 -32.35 -1.13 3.13
N PRO A 926 -31.20 -0.62 2.62
CA PRO A 926 -29.88 -1.24 2.78
C PRO A 926 -29.36 -1.33 4.23
N ARG A 927 -28.60 -2.39 4.50
CA ARG A 927 -28.40 -2.96 5.84
C ARG A 927 -27.21 -2.40 6.63
N MET A 928 -27.49 -1.46 7.55
CA MET A 928 -26.49 -0.87 8.46
C MET A 928 -25.70 -1.87 9.34
N THR A 929 -24.45 -1.55 9.69
CA THR A 929 -23.53 -2.41 10.47
C THR A 929 -24.13 -2.81 11.83
N LYS A 930 -23.83 -3.99 12.39
CA LYS A 930 -24.45 -4.46 13.65
C LYS A 930 -24.24 -3.51 14.84
N GLN A 931 -23.09 -2.85 14.94
CA GLN A 931 -22.85 -1.82 15.96
C GLN A 931 -23.65 -0.55 15.68
N ARG A 932 -23.66 -0.02 14.44
CA ARG A 932 -24.47 1.16 14.11
C ARG A 932 -25.98 0.88 14.18
N ARG A 933 -26.41 -0.35 13.91
CA ARG A 933 -27.81 -0.79 14.05
C ARG A 933 -28.21 -0.98 15.51
N ARG A 934 -27.32 -1.44 16.40
CA ARG A 934 -27.54 -1.41 17.85
C ARG A 934 -27.57 0.01 18.41
N TRP A 935 -26.61 0.85 18.00
CA TRP A 935 -26.55 2.26 18.38
C TRP A 935 -27.80 3.02 17.94
N LEU A 936 -28.16 2.92 16.65
CA LEU A 936 -29.37 3.52 16.11
C LEU A 936 -30.65 2.90 16.66
N CYS A 937 -30.67 1.60 17.01
CA CYS A 937 -31.81 1.03 17.73
C CYS A 937 -31.93 1.66 19.13
N CYS A 938 -30.84 1.85 19.88
CA CYS A 938 -30.89 2.60 21.15
C CYS A 938 -31.30 4.06 20.97
N THR A 939 -30.73 4.80 19.99
CA THR A 939 -31.11 6.20 19.75
C THR A 939 -32.56 6.32 19.28
N TRP A 940 -33.03 5.42 18.42
CA TRP A 940 -34.44 5.36 18.02
C TRP A 940 -35.34 4.90 19.16
N SER A 941 -35.00 3.92 20.00
CA SER A 941 -35.85 3.54 21.14
C SER A 941 -35.99 4.68 22.16
N LEU A 942 -34.93 5.47 22.38
CA LEU A 942 -34.95 6.63 23.29
C LEU A 942 -35.61 7.88 22.67
N THR A 943 -35.82 7.92 21.34
CA THR A 943 -36.42 9.06 20.60
C THR A 943 -37.60 8.65 19.70
N TRP A 944 -38.15 7.43 19.91
CA TRP A 944 -39.17 6.77 19.07
C TRP A 944 -40.44 7.61 18.97
N TRP A 945 -40.76 8.25 20.08
CA TRP A 945 -41.82 9.23 20.26
C TRP A 945 -41.63 10.57 19.52
N ILE A 946 -40.67 10.69 18.60
CA ILE A 946 -40.53 11.85 17.72
C ILE A 946 -40.77 11.45 16.25
N PRO A 947 -42.01 11.59 15.74
CA PRO A 947 -42.34 11.33 14.34
C PRO A 947 -41.59 12.31 13.41
N SER A 948 -41.09 11.81 12.27
CA SER A 948 -40.28 12.61 11.33
C SER A 948 -41.01 13.84 10.77
N LEU A 949 -42.31 13.72 10.49
CA LEU A 949 -43.18 14.83 10.03
C LEU A 949 -43.10 16.07 10.92
N CYS A 950 -42.96 15.87 12.23
CA CYS A 950 -42.86 16.95 13.21
C CYS A 950 -41.54 17.73 13.11
N LEU A 951 -40.45 17.05 12.72
CA LEU A 951 -39.14 17.67 12.47
C LEU A 951 -39.12 18.43 11.12
N ASP A 952 -39.79 17.88 10.10
CA ASP A 952 -39.92 18.50 8.78
C ASP A 952 -40.69 19.82 8.80
N TRP A 953 -41.80 19.89 9.54
CA TRP A 953 -42.59 21.12 9.70
C TRP A 953 -41.85 22.22 10.48
N SER A 954 -40.92 21.85 11.35
CA SER A 954 -40.03 22.78 12.08
C SER A 954 -38.86 23.35 11.23
N GLY A 955 -38.73 22.91 9.97
CA GLY A 955 -37.73 23.36 9.01
C GLY A 955 -36.51 22.46 8.83
N MET A 956 -36.47 21.25 9.42
CA MET A 956 -35.37 20.30 9.28
C MET A 956 -35.70 19.18 8.29
N LYS A 957 -35.85 19.57 7.02
CA LYS A 957 -36.42 18.77 5.90
C LYS A 957 -35.53 17.64 5.33
N ARG A 958 -34.52 17.16 6.06
CA ARG A 958 -33.47 16.28 5.51
C ARG A 958 -33.17 15.13 6.47
N LYS A 959 -33.39 13.88 6.04
CA LYS A 959 -33.30 12.67 6.90
C LYS A 959 -31.89 12.46 7.49
N ASP A 960 -30.85 12.86 6.78
CA ASP A 960 -29.46 12.87 7.27
C ASP A 960 -29.25 13.93 8.38
N ILE A 961 -29.87 15.10 8.27
CA ILE A 961 -29.86 16.14 9.33
C ILE A 961 -30.67 15.67 10.53
N GLN A 962 -31.80 14.99 10.32
CA GLN A 962 -32.59 14.40 11.41
C GLN A 962 -31.81 13.30 12.14
N ILE A 963 -31.07 12.46 11.40
CA ILE A 963 -30.19 11.45 12.01
C ILE A 963 -28.98 12.12 12.68
N ALA A 964 -28.33 13.13 12.09
CA ALA A 964 -27.24 13.87 12.71
C ALA A 964 -27.69 14.73 13.92
N TRP A 965 -28.97 15.09 14.01
CA TRP A 965 -29.60 15.67 15.18
C TRP A 965 -29.85 14.62 16.27
N ARG A 966 -30.13 13.35 15.92
CA ARG A 966 -30.16 12.18 16.84
C ARG A 966 -28.75 11.65 17.22
N GLU A 967 -27.75 11.82 16.36
CA GLU A 967 -26.37 11.30 16.52
C GLU A 967 -25.36 12.38 16.97
N LYS A 968 -25.81 13.55 17.43
CA LYS A 968 -24.90 14.66 17.81
C LYS A 968 -24.20 14.38 19.15
N ASN A 969 -22.97 13.89 19.10
CA ASN A 969 -22.05 13.81 20.24
C ASN A 969 -21.59 15.21 20.67
N ILE A 970 -22.46 15.88 21.42
CA ILE A 970 -22.19 17.12 22.15
C ILE A 970 -22.40 16.78 23.62
N LEU A 971 -21.38 17.01 24.45
CA LEU A 971 -21.50 16.89 25.90
C LEU A 971 -21.54 18.30 26.51
N THR A 972 -22.41 18.49 27.49
CA THR A 972 -22.37 19.62 28.42
C THR A 972 -21.29 19.39 29.48
N LEU A 973 -20.86 20.48 30.12
CA LEU A 973 -19.97 20.41 31.28
C LEU A 973 -20.59 19.64 32.47
N LEU A 974 -21.92 19.59 32.59
CA LEU A 974 -22.62 18.79 33.60
C LEU A 974 -22.57 17.28 33.26
N GLU A 975 -22.74 16.91 32.00
CA GLU A 975 -22.57 15.52 31.54
C GLU A 975 -21.12 15.05 31.78
N LEU A 976 -20.12 15.90 31.52
CA LEU A 976 -18.69 15.67 31.81
C LEU A 976 -18.39 15.48 33.31
N GLN A 977 -19.10 16.19 34.20
CA GLN A 977 -18.97 16.03 35.66
C GLN A 977 -19.71 14.79 36.19
N SER A 978 -20.76 14.34 35.51
CA SER A 978 -21.54 13.16 35.92
C SER A 978 -20.80 11.84 35.68
N THR A 979 -19.91 11.78 34.68
CA THR A 979 -19.15 10.58 34.32
C THR A 979 -17.96 10.29 35.24
N THR A 980 -17.60 11.18 36.18
CA THR A 980 -16.45 11.01 37.07
C THR A 980 -16.80 10.68 38.53
N ASN A 981 -18.04 10.89 38.96
CA ASN A 981 -18.47 10.67 40.36
C ASN A 981 -18.98 9.25 40.67
N GLY A 982 -19.01 8.33 39.70
CA GLY A 982 -19.56 6.98 39.88
C GLY A 982 -18.60 5.87 39.47
N THR A 983 -17.77 5.41 40.43
CA THR A 983 -17.11 4.08 40.62
C THR A 983 -16.55 3.25 39.45
N SER A 984 -16.73 3.62 38.18
CA SER A 984 -16.14 2.97 37.01
C SER A 984 -15.19 3.97 36.35
N ASN A 985 -13.92 3.57 36.25
CA ASN A 985 -12.85 4.38 35.68
C ASN A 985 -12.93 4.44 34.13
N GLN A 986 -14.13 4.27 33.57
CA GLN A 986 -14.31 3.95 32.16
C GLN A 986 -14.21 5.18 31.27
N ASP A 987 -14.77 6.34 31.61
CA ASP A 987 -14.87 7.51 30.70
C ASP A 987 -14.32 8.83 31.29
N ALA A 988 -12.99 9.02 31.19
CA ALA A 988 -12.31 10.24 31.66
C ALA A 988 -12.08 11.25 30.52
N TYR A 989 -12.89 12.32 30.50
CA TYR A 989 -12.83 13.40 29.52
C TYR A 989 -12.46 14.75 30.17
N THR A 990 -11.87 15.67 29.41
CA THR A 990 -11.64 17.07 29.82
C THR A 990 -12.04 18.03 28.70
N ALA A 991 -12.43 19.26 29.04
CA ALA A 991 -12.64 20.33 28.07
C ALA A 991 -11.43 21.27 28.03
N ILE A 992 -11.04 21.74 26.84
CA ILE A 992 -10.08 22.82 26.63
C ILE A 992 -10.64 23.71 25.52
N ARG A 993 -10.97 24.95 25.86
CA ARG A 993 -11.49 26.02 24.99
C ARG A 993 -12.60 25.53 24.05
N GLY A 994 -13.66 24.99 24.64
CA GLY A 994 -14.84 24.49 23.92
C GLY A 994 -14.65 23.18 23.14
N GLU A 995 -13.46 22.56 23.17
CA GLU A 995 -13.18 21.25 22.57
C GLU A 995 -12.98 20.18 23.65
N ILE A 996 -13.43 18.95 23.42
CA ILE A 996 -13.44 17.86 24.41
C ILE A 996 -12.41 16.78 24.02
N PHE A 997 -11.58 16.37 24.97
CA PHE A 997 -10.48 15.42 24.77
C PHE A 997 -10.56 14.22 25.72
N ASP A 998 -10.11 13.05 25.24
CA ASP A 998 -10.10 11.77 25.96
C ASP A 998 -8.78 11.54 26.70
N LEU A 999 -8.77 11.70 28.03
CA LEU A 999 -7.57 11.61 28.86
C LEU A 999 -6.96 10.19 28.87
N ARG A 1000 -7.74 9.14 28.58
CA ARG A 1000 -7.27 7.74 28.58
C ARG A 1000 -6.29 7.45 27.45
N LYS A 1001 -6.33 8.26 26.37
CA LYS A 1001 -5.53 8.06 25.15
C LYS A 1001 -4.19 8.80 25.19
N PHE A 1002 -3.92 9.56 26.24
CA PHE A 1002 -2.68 10.32 26.35
C PHE A 1002 -1.51 9.36 26.60
N PRO A 1003 -0.39 9.48 25.87
CA PRO A 1003 0.78 8.65 26.08
C PRO A 1003 1.36 8.93 27.47
N ALA A 1004 1.74 7.86 28.18
CA ALA A 1004 2.47 8.00 29.44
C ALA A 1004 3.89 8.51 29.15
N HIS A 1005 4.20 9.72 29.63
CA HIS A 1005 5.56 10.25 29.64
C HIS A 1005 6.27 9.85 30.95
N HIS A 1006 7.61 9.88 30.94
CA HIS A 1006 8.49 9.23 31.92
C HIS A 1006 8.31 9.60 33.41
N THR A 1007 7.42 10.52 33.78
CA THR A 1007 7.20 10.98 35.16
C THR A 1007 5.73 11.04 35.61
N VAL A 1008 4.74 10.92 34.70
CA VAL A 1008 3.31 10.99 35.05
C VAL A 1008 2.51 10.06 34.12
N THR A 1009 1.72 9.15 34.70
CA THR A 1009 0.81 8.29 33.92
C THR A 1009 -0.59 8.89 33.79
N TYR A 1010 -1.34 8.52 32.75
CA TYR A 1010 -2.75 8.94 32.62
C TYR A 1010 -3.60 8.51 33.84
N THR A 1011 -3.26 7.39 34.49
CA THR A 1011 -3.89 6.96 35.74
C THR A 1011 -3.65 7.92 36.90
N ASP A 1012 -2.51 8.62 36.94
CA ASP A 1012 -2.23 9.63 37.98
C ASP A 1012 -3.00 10.94 37.70
N ILE A 1013 -3.09 11.32 36.42
CA ILE A 1013 -3.90 12.47 35.97
C ILE A 1013 -5.38 12.26 36.34
N ILE A 1014 -5.92 11.06 36.10
CA ILE A 1014 -7.31 10.73 36.47
C ILE A 1014 -7.48 10.69 37.99
N LYS A 1015 -6.58 10.01 38.74
CA LYS A 1015 -6.62 9.96 40.21
C LYS A 1015 -6.47 11.33 40.87
N SER A 1016 -5.83 12.30 40.23
CA SER A 1016 -5.67 13.66 40.77
C SER A 1016 -6.98 14.42 40.95
N GLY A 1017 -8.05 14.03 40.22
CA GLY A 1017 -9.33 14.75 40.18
C GLY A 1017 -9.28 16.16 39.57
N LYS A 1018 -8.10 16.65 39.14
CA LYS A 1018 -7.90 18.03 38.69
C LYS A 1018 -8.35 18.32 37.26
N TYR A 1019 -8.44 17.30 36.40
CA TYR A 1019 -8.66 17.48 34.96
C TYR A 1019 -9.89 16.75 34.42
N ALA A 1020 -10.19 15.56 34.93
CA ALA A 1020 -11.33 14.77 34.50
C ALA A 1020 -12.65 15.44 34.93
N GLY A 1021 -13.55 15.67 33.97
CA GLY A 1021 -14.82 16.36 34.18
C GLY A 1021 -14.73 17.89 34.33
N GLN A 1022 -13.55 18.49 34.15
CA GLN A 1022 -13.33 19.93 34.30
C GLN A 1022 -12.98 20.61 32.97
N ASP A 1023 -13.12 21.94 32.93
CA ASP A 1023 -12.58 22.79 31.86
C ASP A 1023 -11.16 23.24 32.24
N ALA A 1024 -10.17 22.65 31.57
CA ALA A 1024 -8.76 22.92 31.78
C ALA A 1024 -8.24 24.13 30.95
N SER A 1025 -9.11 24.92 30.30
CA SER A 1025 -8.72 26.09 29.48
C SER A 1025 -7.73 27.04 30.15
N LEU A 1026 -7.84 27.24 31.46
CA LEU A 1026 -6.96 28.15 32.23
C LEU A 1026 -5.55 27.58 32.45
N GLN A 1027 -5.36 26.27 32.28
CA GLN A 1027 -4.08 25.59 32.45
C GLN A 1027 -3.21 25.61 31.19
N PHE A 1028 -3.78 26.00 30.05
CA PHE A 1028 -3.10 26.12 28.75
C PHE A 1028 -3.10 27.59 28.30
N PRO A 1029 -2.17 28.42 28.82
CA PRO A 1029 -2.14 29.83 28.49
C PRO A 1029 -1.67 30.05 27.03
N GLN A 1030 -2.25 31.06 26.38
CA GLN A 1030 -1.98 31.40 24.97
C GLN A 1030 -1.13 32.66 24.85
N GLN A 1031 -0.25 32.69 23.84
CA GLN A 1031 0.43 33.91 23.40
C GLN A 1031 -0.48 34.65 22.41
N VAL A 1032 -1.05 35.80 22.81
CA VAL A 1032 -2.06 36.52 22.00
C VAL A 1032 -1.53 36.85 20.60
N SER A 1033 -0.28 37.30 20.52
CA SER A 1033 0.41 37.67 19.29
C SER A 1033 0.76 36.53 18.31
N THR A 1034 0.46 35.26 18.63
CA THR A 1034 0.51 34.15 17.65
C THR A 1034 -0.86 33.60 17.31
N GLN A 1035 -1.84 33.76 18.20
CA GLN A 1035 -3.18 33.21 18.03
C GLN A 1035 -4.12 34.16 17.30
N CYS A 1036 -3.73 35.42 17.12
CA CYS A 1036 -4.53 36.47 16.49
C CYS A 1036 -3.64 37.47 15.74
N ASP A 1037 -4.03 37.80 14.51
CA ASP A 1037 -3.27 38.68 13.61
C ASP A 1037 -3.45 40.18 13.92
N GLY A 1038 -4.44 40.53 14.75
CA GLY A 1038 -4.91 41.92 14.95
C GLY A 1038 -5.99 42.34 13.93
N TYR A 1039 -6.59 43.52 14.13
CA TYR A 1039 -7.57 44.08 13.19
C TYR A 1039 -6.91 44.83 12.03
N ASP A 1040 -5.77 45.47 12.29
CA ASP A 1040 -4.90 46.12 11.31
C ASP A 1040 -3.74 45.18 10.90
N GLU A 1041 -2.87 45.67 10.02
CA GLU A 1041 -1.70 44.91 9.52
C GLU A 1041 -0.45 45.13 10.39
N ALA A 1042 -0.58 45.87 11.50
CA ALA A 1042 0.51 46.17 12.42
C ALA A 1042 0.87 45.00 13.35
N GLY A 1043 -0.03 44.04 13.52
CA GLY A 1043 0.14 42.90 14.42
C GLY A 1043 -0.04 43.26 15.90
N ILE A 1044 0.04 42.26 16.77
CA ILE A 1044 -0.17 42.44 18.22
C ILE A 1044 1.17 42.39 18.95
N ASP A 1045 1.40 43.37 19.83
CA ASP A 1045 2.57 43.41 20.70
C ASP A 1045 2.68 42.16 21.60
N ARG A 1046 3.88 41.59 21.73
CA ARG A 1046 4.14 40.32 22.44
C ARG A 1046 3.88 40.41 23.96
N THR A 1047 3.80 41.61 24.54
CA THR A 1047 3.47 41.83 25.96
C THR A 1047 1.98 41.67 26.25
N ILE A 1048 1.10 41.67 25.24
CA ILE A 1048 -0.35 41.59 25.42
C ILE A 1048 -0.79 40.19 25.88
N ALA A 1049 -1.51 40.13 27.00
CA ALA A 1049 -2.09 38.91 27.56
C ALA A 1049 -3.53 39.13 28.04
N LEU A 1050 -4.39 38.11 27.86
CA LEU A 1050 -5.79 38.13 28.30
C LEU A 1050 -6.00 37.74 29.77
N GLN A 1051 -4.92 37.43 30.51
CA GLN A 1051 -4.96 36.85 31.85
C GLN A 1051 -3.76 37.36 32.67
N ASN A 1052 -3.99 37.70 33.94
CA ASN A 1052 -2.96 38.21 34.85
C ASN A 1052 -2.32 37.07 35.64
N TYR A 1053 -0.99 36.96 35.62
CA TYR A 1053 -0.24 35.88 36.25
C TYR A 1053 0.90 36.42 37.11
N THR A 1054 0.60 36.77 38.36
CA THR A 1054 1.52 37.45 39.29
C THR A 1054 2.38 36.52 40.15
N THR A 1055 2.24 35.20 40.03
CA THR A 1055 3.04 34.21 40.78
C THR A 1055 3.99 33.42 39.87
N PRO A 1056 5.30 33.70 39.89
CA PRO A 1056 6.31 32.82 39.33
C PRO A 1056 6.39 31.52 40.15
N GLY A 1057 6.39 30.36 39.47
CA GLY A 1057 6.83 29.10 40.08
C GLY A 1057 5.76 28.18 40.69
N SER A 1058 4.45 28.48 40.62
CA SER A 1058 3.46 27.42 40.86
C SER A 1058 3.43 26.46 39.67
N GLY A 1059 3.65 25.16 39.94
CA GLY A 1059 3.63 24.08 38.94
C GLY A 1059 2.22 23.71 38.46
N GLU A 1060 1.36 24.71 38.25
CA GLU A 1060 -0.05 24.52 37.89
C GLU A 1060 -0.25 24.50 36.37
N TYR A 1061 0.45 25.39 35.65
CA TYR A 1061 0.33 25.53 34.20
C TYR A 1061 1.16 24.48 33.47
N ALA A 1062 0.47 23.54 32.83
CA ALA A 1062 1.11 22.62 31.92
C ALA A 1062 1.49 23.37 30.64
N HIS A 1063 2.79 23.40 30.31
CA HIS A 1063 3.28 23.88 29.01
C HIS A 1063 3.07 25.39 28.73
N ASP A 1064 3.47 26.28 29.66
CA ASP A 1064 3.45 27.74 29.44
C ASP A 1064 4.59 28.21 28.51
N TYR A 1065 4.29 28.33 27.21
CA TYR A 1065 5.21 28.75 26.15
C TYR A 1065 5.14 30.24 25.79
N ARG A 1066 4.59 31.09 26.66
CA ARG A 1066 4.48 32.53 26.37
C ARG A 1066 5.82 33.24 26.42
N TRP A 1067 5.98 34.24 25.56
CA TRP A 1067 7.26 34.91 25.30
C TRP A 1067 7.95 35.45 26.57
N TRP A 1068 7.18 36.10 27.47
CA TRP A 1068 7.72 36.73 28.69
C TRP A 1068 8.29 35.74 29.72
N LYS A 1069 7.97 34.43 29.63
CA LYS A 1069 8.54 33.37 30.50
C LYS A 1069 9.92 32.90 30.04
N ASN A 1070 10.23 33.05 28.75
CA ASN A 1070 11.50 32.64 28.14
C ASN A 1070 12.08 33.77 27.26
N PRO A 1071 12.33 34.98 27.82
CA PRO A 1071 12.70 36.16 27.03
C PRO A 1071 14.07 36.06 26.36
N SER A 1072 14.93 35.14 26.83
CA SER A 1072 16.26 34.85 26.29
C SER A 1072 16.27 33.78 25.18
N ALA A 1073 15.10 33.23 24.82
CA ALA A 1073 14.98 32.16 23.83
C ALA A 1073 14.23 32.63 22.57
N ASP A 1074 14.91 33.40 21.71
CA ASP A 1074 14.42 33.75 20.36
C ASP A 1074 14.10 32.53 19.47
N THR A 1075 14.51 31.33 19.89
CA THR A 1075 14.31 30.05 19.22
C THR A 1075 13.06 29.27 19.66
N VAL A 1076 12.43 29.61 20.79
CA VAL A 1076 11.18 28.93 21.21
C VAL A 1076 10.01 29.59 20.52
N SER A 1077 9.61 29.04 19.37
CA SER A 1077 8.46 29.56 18.62
C SER A 1077 7.18 29.54 19.48
N PRO A 1078 6.53 30.70 19.71
CA PRO A 1078 5.28 30.75 20.46
C PRO A 1078 4.08 30.09 19.74
N ASP A 1079 4.26 29.57 18.52
CA ASP A 1079 3.34 28.62 17.88
C ASP A 1079 3.34 27.22 18.51
N THR A 1080 4.19 26.96 19.51
CA THR A 1080 4.20 25.67 20.22
C THR A 1080 2.80 25.33 20.78
N TYR A 1081 2.01 26.30 21.23
CA TYR A 1081 0.59 26.10 21.59
C TYR A 1081 -0.25 25.58 20.39
N THR A 1082 -0.09 26.19 19.22
CA THR A 1082 -0.77 25.82 17.97
C THR A 1082 -0.45 24.36 17.61
N ILE A 1083 0.83 24.00 17.64
CA ILE A 1083 1.33 22.64 17.34
C ILE A 1083 0.78 21.60 18.32
N TRP A 1084 0.81 21.90 19.63
CA TRP A 1084 0.22 21.01 20.64
C TRP A 1084 -1.28 20.82 20.44
N MET A 1085 -2.04 21.89 20.22
CA MET A 1085 -3.48 21.79 19.98
C MET A 1085 -3.80 21.08 18.67
N GLU A 1086 -2.99 21.21 17.62
CA GLU A 1086 -3.14 20.42 16.40
C GLU A 1086 -2.93 18.93 16.65
N MET A 1087 -1.85 18.55 17.35
CA MET A 1087 -1.60 17.15 17.72
C MET A 1087 -2.77 16.59 18.56
N MET A 1088 -3.22 17.35 19.55
CA MET A 1088 -4.34 16.98 20.43
C MET A 1088 -5.64 16.79 19.64
N ARG A 1089 -5.92 17.69 18.67
CA ARG A 1089 -7.09 17.60 17.78
C ARG A 1089 -7.07 16.39 16.86
N ARG A 1090 -5.89 16.05 16.31
CA ARG A 1090 -5.71 14.90 15.41
C ARG A 1090 -5.83 13.56 16.16
N SER A 1091 -5.36 13.50 17.41
CA SER A 1091 -5.19 12.22 18.13
C SER A 1091 -6.23 11.94 19.22
N TYR A 1092 -6.73 12.96 19.92
CA TYR A 1092 -7.45 12.78 21.20
C TYR A 1092 -8.80 13.49 21.31
N ARG A 1093 -9.20 14.33 20.35
CA ARG A 1093 -10.48 15.07 20.39
C ARG A 1093 -11.68 14.14 20.15
N VAL A 1094 -12.70 14.27 20.99
CA VAL A 1094 -13.95 13.49 20.94
C VAL A 1094 -15.13 14.32 20.43
N GLY A 1095 -15.19 15.61 20.78
CA GLY A 1095 -16.33 16.47 20.45
C GLY A 1095 -16.12 17.94 20.79
N LEU A 1096 -17.22 18.69 20.84
CA LEU A 1096 -17.28 20.10 21.23
C LEU A 1096 -18.25 20.27 22.40
N VAL A 1097 -17.99 21.26 23.25
CA VAL A 1097 -18.87 21.62 24.39
C VAL A 1097 -20.16 22.26 23.88
N GLY A 1098 -21.30 21.80 24.40
CA GLY A 1098 -22.63 22.31 24.05
C GLY A 1098 -23.21 23.30 25.05
N TRP A 1099 -23.74 24.41 24.55
CA TRP A 1099 -24.41 25.44 25.35
C TRP A 1099 -25.86 25.67 24.92
N ASN A 1100 -26.82 25.39 25.80
CA ASN A 1100 -28.24 25.66 25.57
C ASN A 1100 -28.46 27.18 25.31
N LYS A 1101 -29.27 27.54 24.30
CA LYS A 1101 -29.65 28.94 24.02
C LYS A 1101 -30.16 29.71 25.25
N GLN A 1102 -30.94 29.08 26.12
CA GLN A 1102 -31.41 29.71 27.36
C GLN A 1102 -30.25 30.01 28.32
N PHE A 1103 -29.27 29.10 28.41
CA PHE A 1103 -28.06 29.30 29.20
C PHE A 1103 -27.16 30.40 28.60
N ILE A 1104 -27.01 30.45 27.28
CA ILE A 1104 -26.27 31.54 26.60
C ILE A 1104 -26.90 32.91 26.93
N LYS A 1105 -28.24 33.01 26.88
CA LYS A 1105 -28.97 34.22 27.29
C LYS A 1105 -28.87 34.50 28.79
N SER A 1106 -28.89 33.50 29.67
CA SER A 1106 -28.72 33.72 31.11
C SER A 1106 -27.28 34.11 31.47
N GLN A 1107 -26.26 33.63 30.76
CA GLN A 1107 -24.88 34.11 30.92
C GLN A 1107 -24.78 35.60 30.53
N ALA A 1108 -25.47 36.02 29.46
CA ALA A 1108 -25.53 37.43 29.06
C ALA A 1108 -26.31 38.33 30.04
N GLN A 1109 -27.43 37.85 30.58
CA GLN A 1109 -28.33 38.65 31.43
C GLN A 1109 -28.00 38.62 32.93
N VAL A 1110 -27.55 37.46 33.45
CA VAL A 1110 -27.34 37.22 34.89
C VAL A 1110 -25.87 37.29 35.28
N ALA A 1111 -24.97 36.77 34.45
CA ALA A 1111 -23.54 36.77 34.70
C ALA A 1111 -22.79 37.92 33.99
N ASP A 1112 -23.52 38.83 33.32
CA ASP A 1112 -22.99 39.94 32.51
C ASP A 1112 -21.85 39.51 31.56
N LYS A 1113 -22.02 38.35 30.93
CA LYS A 1113 -21.07 37.84 29.94
C LYS A 1113 -21.37 38.36 28.55
N LYS A 1114 -20.36 38.88 27.87
CA LYS A 1114 -20.45 39.30 26.46
C LYS A 1114 -20.25 38.08 25.56
N TRP A 1115 -21.16 37.12 25.66
CA TRP A 1115 -21.24 35.96 24.78
C TRP A 1115 -22.01 36.32 23.52
N ALA A 1116 -21.60 35.81 22.36
CA ALA A 1116 -22.41 35.90 21.13
C ALA A 1116 -22.26 34.64 20.28
N VAL A 1117 -23.25 34.39 19.40
CA VAL A 1117 -23.25 33.25 18.48
C VAL A 1117 -22.94 33.73 17.06
N ILE A 1118 -21.93 33.15 16.42
CA ILE A 1118 -21.59 33.36 15.00
C ILE A 1118 -21.50 31.99 14.32
N ASP A 1119 -22.34 31.78 13.32
CA ASP A 1119 -22.45 30.57 12.49
C ASP A 1119 -22.44 29.26 13.34
N GLN A 1120 -23.30 29.24 14.38
CA GLN A 1120 -23.50 28.18 15.40
C GLN A 1120 -22.39 28.00 16.45
N GLN A 1121 -21.27 28.72 16.33
CA GLN A 1121 -20.21 28.76 17.34
C GLN A 1121 -20.48 29.84 18.39
N VAL A 1122 -20.13 29.57 19.65
CA VAL A 1122 -20.31 30.46 20.80
C VAL A 1122 -18.93 31.02 21.18
N PHE A 1123 -18.86 32.35 21.31
CA PHE A 1123 -17.65 33.08 21.65
C PHE A 1123 -17.86 33.93 22.90
N ASP A 1124 -16.87 33.97 23.79
CA ASP A 1124 -16.84 34.79 25.01
C ASP A 1124 -15.80 35.91 24.87
N MET A 1125 -16.26 37.16 24.74
CA MET A 1125 -15.38 38.34 24.73
C MET A 1125 -15.44 39.13 26.05
N THR A 1126 -15.99 38.57 27.13
CA THR A 1126 -16.31 39.30 28.38
C THR A 1126 -15.08 39.97 28.99
N ASP A 1127 -14.00 39.25 29.20
CA ASP A 1127 -12.80 39.77 29.85
C ASP A 1127 -12.11 40.85 28.99
N TYR A 1128 -11.99 40.60 27.69
CA TYR A 1128 -11.43 41.56 26.75
C TYR A 1128 -12.24 42.88 26.73
N LEU A 1129 -13.57 42.80 26.64
CA LEU A 1129 -14.46 43.98 26.62
C LEU A 1129 -14.56 44.70 27.98
N LYS A 1130 -14.25 44.02 29.09
CA LYS A 1130 -14.11 44.63 30.43
C LYS A 1130 -12.73 45.28 30.64
N GLY A 1131 -11.83 45.21 29.66
CA GLY A 1131 -10.49 45.79 29.74
C GLY A 1131 -9.49 44.94 30.53
N ASN A 1132 -9.79 43.65 30.77
CA ASN A 1132 -8.89 42.67 31.39
C ASN A 1132 -7.79 42.22 30.40
N VAL A 1133 -7.12 43.19 29.78
CA VAL A 1133 -5.98 43.01 28.89
C VAL A 1133 -4.75 43.58 29.59
N PHE A 1134 -3.83 42.68 29.91
CA PHE A 1134 -2.64 42.94 30.71
C PHE A 1134 -1.42 43.10 29.80
N ARG A 1135 -0.47 43.95 30.20
CA ARG A 1135 0.86 44.01 29.61
C ARG A 1135 1.80 43.24 30.55
N LEU A 1136 2.28 42.09 30.11
CA LEU A 1136 3.22 41.25 30.86
C LEU A 1136 4.61 41.37 30.25
N THR A 1137 5.56 41.72 31.10
CA THR A 1137 6.98 41.91 30.79
C THR A 1137 7.83 41.07 31.74
N PRO A 1138 9.05 40.66 31.35
CA PRO A 1138 9.97 39.99 32.26
C PRO A 1138 10.32 40.86 33.48
N ASP A 1139 10.37 40.22 34.64
CA ASP A 1139 10.93 40.71 35.92
C ASP A 1139 10.57 42.16 36.30
N GLY A 1140 9.28 42.49 36.27
CA GLY A 1140 8.75 43.74 36.84
C GLY A 1140 9.16 45.02 36.08
N THR A 1141 9.76 44.88 34.90
CA THR A 1141 10.10 46.03 34.05
C THR A 1141 8.84 46.76 33.59
N VAL A 1142 8.79 48.09 33.78
CA VAL A 1142 7.57 48.88 33.49
C VAL A 1142 7.32 48.91 31.99
N ALA A 1143 6.27 48.21 31.54
CA ALA A 1143 5.84 48.22 30.14
C ALA A 1143 5.50 49.65 29.68
N SER A 1144 5.99 50.06 28.50
CA SER A 1144 5.76 51.41 27.96
C SER A 1144 4.27 51.78 28.00
N PRO A 1145 3.89 52.98 28.48
CA PRO A 1145 2.50 53.38 28.56
C PRO A 1145 1.79 53.39 27.19
N SER A 1146 2.53 53.57 26.10
CA SER A 1146 2.03 53.81 24.73
C SER A 1146 1.48 52.60 23.95
N ILE A 1147 1.68 51.36 24.40
CA ILE A 1147 1.30 50.15 23.63
C ILE A 1147 -0.23 49.98 23.60
N GLU A 1148 -0.86 49.98 22.42
CA GLU A 1148 -2.31 49.78 22.33
C GLU A 1148 -2.72 48.39 22.84
N ARG A 1149 -3.79 48.33 23.66
CA ARG A 1149 -4.30 47.09 24.25
C ARG A 1149 -5.46 46.47 23.48
N ARG A 1150 -6.01 47.20 22.49
CA ARG A 1150 -7.12 46.75 21.65
C ARG A 1150 -6.53 46.13 20.40
N PHE A 1151 -7.02 44.94 20.06
CA PHE A 1151 -6.57 44.18 18.90
C PHE A 1151 -7.73 43.52 18.14
N MET A 1152 -8.96 43.74 18.60
CA MET A 1152 -10.19 43.35 17.91
C MET A 1152 -10.80 44.56 17.21
N ASP A 1153 -11.45 44.35 16.07
CA ASP A 1153 -12.06 45.42 15.29
C ASP A 1153 -13.15 46.16 16.12
N PRO A 1154 -13.12 47.50 16.23
CA PRO A 1154 -14.12 48.25 17.02
C PRO A 1154 -15.58 48.02 16.62
N ARG A 1155 -15.85 47.65 15.36
CA ARG A 1155 -17.20 47.26 14.87
C ARG A 1155 -17.62 45.91 15.44
N LEU A 1156 -16.66 44.98 15.60
CA LEU A 1156 -16.88 43.67 16.21
C LEU A 1156 -17.05 43.78 17.73
N GLU A 1157 -16.25 44.62 18.39
CA GLU A 1157 -16.44 44.93 19.82
C GLU A 1157 -17.84 45.53 20.07
N SER A 1158 -18.25 46.49 19.25
CA SER A 1158 -19.58 47.08 19.29
C SER A 1158 -20.69 46.04 19.08
N LEU A 1159 -20.48 45.08 18.18
CA LEU A 1159 -21.44 44.01 17.90
C LEU A 1159 -21.70 43.12 19.14
N PHE A 1160 -20.63 42.70 19.82
CA PHE A 1160 -20.70 41.90 21.06
C PHE A 1160 -21.26 42.70 22.24
N MET A 1161 -20.96 44.00 22.32
CA MET A 1161 -21.51 44.90 23.36
C MET A 1161 -23.00 45.16 23.19
N GLN A 1162 -23.49 45.28 21.96
CA GLN A 1162 -24.89 45.60 21.66
C GLN A 1162 -25.82 44.37 21.63
N ASN A 1163 -25.28 43.17 21.36
CA ASN A 1163 -26.10 41.96 21.15
C ASN A 1163 -25.64 40.75 22.00
N PRO A 1164 -25.40 40.91 23.33
CA PRO A 1164 -24.96 39.80 24.15
C PRO A 1164 -26.07 38.73 24.28
N GLY A 1165 -25.70 37.47 24.13
CA GLY A 1165 -26.59 36.31 24.20
C GLY A 1165 -27.34 35.96 22.90
N GLU A 1166 -27.15 36.73 21.83
CA GLU A 1166 -27.88 36.56 20.55
C GLU A 1166 -27.04 35.95 19.42
N ASP A 1167 -27.73 35.57 18.33
CA ASP A 1167 -27.13 35.10 17.08
C ASP A 1167 -26.84 36.28 16.14
N VAL A 1168 -25.58 36.72 16.15
CA VAL A 1168 -25.10 37.89 15.41
C VAL A 1168 -24.54 37.53 14.03
N SER A 1169 -24.66 36.28 13.58
CA SER A 1169 -24.06 35.77 12.33
C SER A 1169 -24.34 36.64 11.09
N LYS A 1170 -25.56 37.18 10.97
CA LYS A 1170 -25.96 38.05 9.86
C LYS A 1170 -25.30 39.43 9.96
N LEU A 1171 -25.20 39.98 11.16
CA LEU A 1171 -24.62 41.29 11.43
C LEU A 1171 -23.09 41.24 11.26
N PHE A 1172 -22.44 40.19 11.77
CA PHE A 1172 -21.03 39.90 11.55
C PHE A 1172 -20.67 39.86 10.06
N ARG A 1173 -21.48 39.15 9.26
CA ARG A 1173 -21.33 39.12 7.80
C ARG A 1173 -21.63 40.45 7.11
N SER A 1174 -22.40 41.36 7.72
CA SER A 1174 -22.64 42.70 7.15
C SER A 1174 -21.53 43.71 7.46
N ILE A 1175 -20.96 43.72 8.67
CA ILE A 1175 -19.92 44.70 9.05
C ILE A 1175 -18.62 44.56 8.23
N PHE A 1176 -18.29 43.33 7.81
CA PHE A 1176 -17.14 43.03 6.96
C PHE A 1176 -17.48 42.77 5.48
N ARG A 1177 -18.66 43.19 5.01
CA ARG A 1177 -19.13 42.90 3.63
C ARG A 1177 -18.19 43.42 2.54
N HIS A 1178 -17.50 44.52 2.82
CA HIS A 1178 -16.60 45.22 1.90
C HIS A 1178 -15.11 44.98 2.22
N ASP A 1179 -14.81 44.23 3.28
CA ASP A 1179 -13.46 43.98 3.79
C ASP A 1179 -13.31 42.50 4.18
N PRO A 1180 -13.09 41.61 3.20
CA PRO A 1180 -13.06 40.16 3.43
C PRO A 1180 -11.79 39.70 4.15
N ASP A 1181 -10.72 40.50 4.15
CA ASP A 1181 -9.44 40.13 4.74
C ASP A 1181 -9.38 40.52 6.23
N ALA A 1182 -9.92 41.68 6.63
CA ALA A 1182 -10.18 41.95 8.05
C ALA A 1182 -11.20 40.95 8.63
N ARG A 1183 -12.20 40.51 7.84
CA ARG A 1183 -13.11 39.42 8.25
C ARG A 1183 -12.33 38.16 8.62
N ARG A 1184 -11.38 37.74 7.77
CA ARG A 1184 -10.57 36.53 7.98
C ARG A 1184 -9.74 36.65 9.26
N ARG A 1185 -9.02 37.77 9.45
CA ARG A 1185 -8.24 38.02 10.68
C ARG A 1185 -9.12 37.92 11.93
N MET A 1186 -10.29 38.57 11.91
CA MET A 1186 -11.23 38.51 13.03
C MET A 1186 -11.85 37.12 13.27
N GLU A 1187 -12.13 36.34 12.23
CA GLU A 1187 -12.56 34.94 12.37
C GLU A 1187 -11.48 34.06 13.01
N VAL A 1188 -10.21 34.26 12.66
CA VAL A 1188 -9.05 33.57 13.27
C VAL A 1188 -8.91 33.96 14.75
N CYS A 1189 -8.89 35.25 15.06
CA CYS A 1189 -8.83 35.76 16.43
C CYS A 1189 -9.96 35.24 17.32
N LEU A 1190 -11.22 35.29 16.85
CA LEU A 1190 -12.37 34.73 17.55
C LEU A 1190 -12.21 33.23 17.79
N ARG A 1191 -11.81 32.46 16.76
CA ARG A 1191 -11.68 31.01 16.82
C ARG A 1191 -10.61 30.54 17.81
N ASN A 1192 -9.48 31.25 17.88
CA ASN A 1192 -8.34 30.83 18.70
C ASN A 1192 -8.42 31.35 20.13
N LEU A 1193 -8.79 32.62 20.34
CA LEU A 1193 -8.74 33.28 21.65
C LEU A 1193 -10.06 33.23 22.44
N PHE A 1194 -11.21 33.23 21.75
CA PHE A 1194 -12.52 33.51 22.37
C PHE A 1194 -13.55 32.39 22.21
N PHE A 1195 -13.23 31.30 21.52
CA PHE A 1195 -14.16 30.17 21.32
C PHE A 1195 -14.39 29.37 22.61
N VAL A 1196 -15.68 29.18 22.97
CA VAL A 1196 -16.08 28.47 24.20
C VAL A 1196 -17.01 27.27 23.95
N GLY A 1197 -17.49 27.05 22.72
CA GLY A 1197 -18.29 25.87 22.37
C GLY A 1197 -19.27 26.12 21.23
N VAL A 1198 -20.27 25.26 21.09
CA VAL A 1198 -21.32 25.36 20.06
C VAL A 1198 -22.70 25.43 20.69
N VAL A 1199 -23.67 25.99 19.96
CA VAL A 1199 -25.05 26.04 20.43
C VAL A 1199 -25.63 24.63 20.51
N ASP A 1200 -26.09 24.25 21.70
CA ASP A 1200 -26.85 23.04 21.95
C ASP A 1200 -28.34 23.31 21.69
N TYR A 1201 -28.90 22.51 20.78
CA TYR A 1201 -30.30 22.58 20.38
C TYR A 1201 -31.14 21.48 21.06
N ARG A 1202 -30.55 20.59 21.88
CA ARG A 1202 -31.22 19.46 22.57
C ARG A 1202 -32.45 19.89 23.39
N ASN A 1203 -32.39 21.07 24.01
CA ASN A 1203 -33.50 21.64 24.79
C ASN A 1203 -34.27 22.74 24.05
N SER A 1204 -34.14 22.84 22.72
CA SER A 1204 -34.94 23.79 21.93
C SER A 1204 -36.33 23.23 21.63
N PHE A 1205 -37.34 24.09 21.46
CA PHE A 1205 -38.70 23.64 21.13
C PHE A 1205 -38.75 22.74 19.90
N ARG A 1206 -37.97 23.03 18.83
CA ARG A 1206 -37.89 22.18 17.61
C ARG A 1206 -37.40 20.75 17.88
N CYS A 1207 -36.72 20.56 19.00
CA CYS A 1207 -36.04 19.33 19.39
C CYS A 1207 -36.87 18.55 20.41
N GLN A 1208 -37.42 19.23 21.41
CA GLN A 1208 -38.38 18.69 22.37
C GLN A 1208 -39.82 18.62 21.83
N PHE A 1209 -40.10 19.12 20.61
CA PHE A 1209 -41.46 19.29 20.08
C PHE A 1209 -42.30 18.02 20.23
N ALA A 1210 -41.77 16.89 19.78
CA ALA A 1210 -42.50 15.63 19.87
C ALA A 1210 -42.32 14.87 21.19
N ASN A 1211 -41.37 15.28 22.05
CA ASN A 1211 -41.46 14.95 23.47
C ASN A 1211 -42.72 15.57 24.10
N TYR A 1212 -43.03 16.83 23.77
CA TYR A 1212 -44.31 17.42 24.19
C TYR A 1212 -45.52 16.83 23.44
N LEU A 1213 -45.35 16.30 22.22
CA LEU A 1213 -46.44 15.69 21.44
C LEU A 1213 -46.96 14.38 22.02
N LEU A 1214 -46.13 13.42 22.48
CA LEU A 1214 -46.71 12.27 23.19
C LEU A 1214 -47.06 12.58 24.62
N LEU A 1215 -46.52 13.62 25.25
CA LEU A 1215 -47.10 14.07 26.52
C LEU A 1215 -48.55 14.53 26.31
N SER A 1216 -48.82 15.34 25.26
CA SER A 1216 -50.20 15.77 24.95
C SER A 1216 -51.08 14.64 24.41
N VAL A 1217 -50.58 13.73 23.56
CA VAL A 1217 -51.34 12.55 23.10
C VAL A 1217 -51.59 11.56 24.24
N SER A 1218 -50.67 11.41 25.20
CA SER A 1218 -50.90 10.57 26.38
C SER A 1218 -51.93 11.19 27.33
N ILE A 1219 -51.90 12.52 27.52
CA ILE A 1219 -52.94 13.24 28.26
C ILE A 1219 -54.29 13.10 27.55
N LEU A 1220 -54.33 13.18 26.22
CA LEU A 1220 -55.53 12.96 25.42
C LEU A 1220 -56.06 11.52 25.58
N LEU A 1221 -55.18 10.51 25.51
CA LEU A 1221 -55.53 9.10 25.71
C LEU A 1221 -56.04 8.84 27.13
N VAL A 1222 -55.40 9.40 28.15
CA VAL A 1222 -55.87 9.30 29.54
C VAL A 1222 -57.23 10.00 29.70
N ALA A 1223 -57.46 11.15 29.06
CA ALA A 1223 -58.77 11.80 29.05
C ALA A 1223 -59.84 10.97 28.33
N VAL A 1224 -59.51 10.32 27.21
CA VAL A 1224 -60.40 9.44 26.43
C VAL A 1224 -60.60 8.05 27.06
N ILE A 1225 -59.80 7.69 28.07
CA ILE A 1225 -60.01 6.50 28.91
C ILE A 1225 -60.80 6.85 30.19
N PHE A 1226 -60.84 8.14 30.57
CA PHE A 1226 -61.54 8.64 31.75
C PHE A 1226 -62.95 9.19 31.45
N PHE A 1227 -63.27 9.44 30.18
CA PHE A 1227 -64.58 9.81 29.64
C PHE A 1227 -65.12 8.71 28.72
#